data_AF-A0A087APA7-F1
#
_entry.id   AF-A0A087APA7-F1
#
_cell.length_a   1.000
_cell.length_b   1.000
_cell.length_c   1.000
_cell.angle_alpha   90.00
_cell.angle_beta   90.00
_cell.angle_gamma   90.00
#
_symmetry.space_group_name_H-M   'P 1'
#
loop_
_entity.id
_entity.type
_entity.pdbx_description
1 polymer ?
#
loop_
_entity_poly.entity_id
_entity_poly.type
_entity_poly.pdbx_seq_one_letter_code
_entity_poly.pdbx_strand_id
1 'polypeptide(L)'
;MTGIPRAVVTRGERGRPRREANEKRHEVNKHHVLKGTVAALVATAMLAGVSGMAYATNGKPAAELAGHGAAQRIAGMYGNQNAKNVILFIGDGMGDSEITVARDYLHGANGSFDGLDKIGQPSSYGDTTVGTGQYTTFSLGNGIQDKGKPTVTPVTDSAASGSAWATGTKTYNNALDVDVYGTPQMNLTELAKAAGKATGNVTTSEIQDATPAAQMSHSTLRSCYGPQGKTDGSSNNAADQCEVAQLKENGGIGSISEQMLDTRADVTIGGGAKYLHQTVQGGEYAGMTVWDQAKAMGYETVEKDVDALNALQYDGKPVLALMADGNLQTQFAPSVATKKDPAKDENPIKCSTNPDWLGNKNANGNSASLADMTRKAIDLLEANPNGQSNGFFLQVEGASIDKQDHNANACGQIGETDDLDKAISAALDKVDLNETLIIVTADHAHTSQIVEEQPNYALSTVLKSPIDGAKITVAYGTSPDQMYANDDAPKFDEVESSMSHTGTQLRIAASGPGAQRVNGLTDQTDNFYTIAKALGLASTADDYKNLSAGMDYAVNVKDGKVSLDVTGLNGDASFSYAVTDAATGQVVAQSVDGDPVSGERVRTMQTTSVELTDKVTEGKTYKVTVTGRQTGVALDKEIQIPAQTTSEVIPGKPTGGNANAAGNASAASPLGKTGVAIIGVVVLAAALVSTGLAVRTIKSRRFGSAERR
;
A
#
# COMPACT_ATOMS: atom_id res chain seq x y z
N MET A 1 10.60 -59.01 -62.62
CA MET A 1 12.06 -58.93 -62.81
C MET A 1 12.64 -58.46 -61.48
N THR A 2 13.07 -59.36 -60.57
CA THR A 2 14.41 -60.02 -60.47
C THR A 2 15.46 -59.10 -59.84
N GLY A 3 16.06 -59.33 -58.66
CA GLY A 3 15.92 -60.33 -57.56
C GLY A 3 16.82 -59.84 -56.37
N ILE A 4 16.62 -60.05 -55.05
CA ILE A 4 16.23 -61.22 -54.22
C ILE A 4 17.26 -62.37 -54.40
N PRO A 5 17.94 -62.95 -53.36
CA PRO A 5 17.31 -63.50 -52.12
C PRO A 5 18.10 -63.66 -50.77
N ARG A 6 17.34 -63.63 -49.63
CA ARG A 6 17.43 -64.49 -48.39
C ARG A 6 18.73 -64.45 -47.54
N ALA A 7 18.82 -64.98 -46.29
CA ALA A 7 17.97 -65.78 -45.37
C ALA A 7 18.22 -65.30 -43.89
N VAL A 8 17.48 -65.55 -42.79
CA VAL A 8 16.39 -66.47 -42.31
C VAL A 8 16.86 -67.65 -41.41
N VAL A 9 16.15 -67.86 -40.26
CA VAL A 9 16.35 -68.81 -39.10
C VAL A 9 17.63 -68.62 -38.23
N THR A 10 17.73 -68.99 -36.93
CA THR A 10 16.91 -69.92 -36.08
C THR A 10 16.80 -69.49 -34.59
N ARG A 11 15.81 -70.05 -33.88
CA ARG A 11 15.57 -70.03 -32.41
C ARG A 11 16.44 -71.07 -31.67
N GLY A 12 16.82 -70.86 -30.40
CA GLY A 12 17.54 -71.89 -29.63
C GLY A 12 17.70 -71.64 -28.12
N GLU A 13 17.01 -72.44 -27.29
CA GLU A 13 17.22 -72.50 -25.83
C GLU A 13 18.08 -73.72 -25.42
N ARG A 14 19.07 -73.50 -24.53
CA ARG A 14 19.34 -74.27 -23.28
C ARG A 14 20.77 -74.01 -22.76
N GLY A 15 20.94 -73.94 -21.42
CA GLY A 15 22.28 -73.85 -20.82
C GLY A 15 22.35 -73.52 -19.32
N ARG A 16 22.02 -74.49 -18.44
CA ARG A 16 22.45 -74.49 -17.01
C ARG A 16 23.01 -75.88 -16.67
N PRO A 17 24.22 -75.94 -16.09
CA PRO A 17 24.39 -76.44 -14.71
C PRO A 17 25.31 -75.50 -13.89
N ARG A 18 25.18 -75.29 -12.57
CA ARG A 18 24.90 -76.15 -11.39
C ARG A 18 26.17 -76.78 -10.78
N ARG A 19 26.74 -76.10 -9.76
CA ARG A 19 27.43 -76.56 -8.52
C ARG A 19 28.00 -75.30 -7.83
N GLU A 20 27.86 -75.04 -6.53
CA GLU A 20 28.22 -75.81 -5.31
C GLU A 20 29.74 -76.06 -5.18
N ALA A 21 30.39 -75.94 -4.02
CA ALA A 21 30.12 -75.23 -2.77
C ALA A 21 31.39 -75.36 -1.88
N ASN A 22 31.67 -74.42 -0.97
CA ASN A 22 32.26 -74.76 0.33
C ASN A 22 32.20 -73.64 1.37
N GLU A 23 31.88 -73.99 2.62
CA GLU A 23 32.15 -73.17 3.80
C GLU A 23 33.62 -73.35 4.24
N LYS A 24 34.15 -72.37 5.00
CA LYS A 24 34.92 -72.69 6.20
C LYS A 24 34.49 -71.78 7.35
N ARG A 25 34.18 -72.41 8.48
CA ARG A 25 33.91 -71.76 9.78
C ARG A 25 35.17 -71.77 10.64
N HIS A 26 35.27 -70.78 11.52
CA HIS A 26 35.89 -70.74 12.87
C HIS A 26 36.12 -69.23 13.15
N GLU A 27 35.86 -68.67 14.32
CA GLU A 27 35.36 -69.22 15.59
C GLU A 27 34.59 -68.14 16.38
N VAL A 28 33.81 -68.52 17.40
CA VAL A 28 33.08 -67.55 18.24
C VAL A 28 33.82 -67.33 19.55
N ASN A 29 34.10 -66.07 19.89
CA ASN A 29 34.28 -65.66 21.28
C ASN A 29 33.35 -64.48 21.62
N LYS A 30 33.02 -64.34 22.90
CA LYS A 30 31.88 -63.57 23.39
C LYS A 30 32.29 -62.14 23.75
N HIS A 31 31.42 -61.16 23.52
CA HIS A 31 30.76 -60.38 24.58
C HIS A 31 29.65 -59.48 23.97
N HIS A 32 28.50 -59.40 24.67
CA HIS A 32 27.46 -58.35 24.74
C HIS A 32 27.56 -57.15 23.75
N VAL A 33 26.48 -56.65 23.11
CA VAL A 33 25.18 -56.25 23.70
C VAL A 33 24.00 -56.30 22.67
N LEU A 34 22.92 -57.01 23.05
CA LEU A 34 21.48 -56.73 22.83
C LEU A 34 20.84 -56.47 21.43
N LYS A 35 20.10 -57.50 20.96
CA LYS A 35 18.77 -57.50 20.29
C LYS A 35 18.49 -56.69 19.01
N GLY A 36 18.03 -57.43 17.99
CA GLY A 36 16.82 -57.08 17.24
C GLY A 36 15.68 -58.09 17.52
N THR A 37 14.47 -57.82 16.99
CA THR A 37 13.23 -58.64 17.04
C THR A 37 12.56 -58.83 18.42
N VAL A 38 11.22 -58.96 18.55
CA VAL A 38 10.08 -58.57 17.68
C VAL A 38 8.84 -58.31 18.58
N ALA A 39 7.93 -57.45 18.11
CA ALA A 39 6.54 -57.16 18.55
C ALA A 39 5.97 -57.72 19.88
N ALA A 40 5.36 -56.84 20.69
CA ALA A 40 3.90 -56.79 20.89
C ALA A 40 3.43 -55.62 21.80
N LEU A 41 2.22 -55.12 21.54
CA LEU A 41 1.28 -54.51 22.50
C LEU A 41 1.80 -53.45 23.51
N VAL A 42 1.88 -52.18 23.08
CA VAL A 42 1.21 -51.07 23.78
C VAL A 42 0.54 -50.19 22.73
N ALA A 43 -0.79 -50.23 22.65
CA ALA A 43 -1.59 -49.40 21.75
C ALA A 43 -2.22 -48.23 22.52
N THR A 44 -1.39 -47.40 23.15
CA THR A 44 -1.78 -46.19 23.89
C THR A 44 -0.62 -45.22 24.01
N ALA A 45 -0.92 -43.92 24.06
CA ALA A 45 0.00 -42.82 24.44
C ALA A 45 1.23 -42.55 23.54
N MET A 46 1.01 -42.22 22.26
CA MET A 46 1.77 -41.14 21.57
C MET A 46 0.84 -40.33 20.63
N LEU A 47 -0.28 -39.87 21.19
CA LEU A 47 -1.23 -38.94 20.53
C LEU A 47 -1.26 -37.56 21.22
N ALA A 48 -0.26 -37.29 22.06
CA ALA A 48 0.01 -36.00 22.69
C ALA A 48 1.40 -35.54 22.21
N GLY A 49 1.42 -34.50 21.36
CA GLY A 49 2.65 -34.03 20.70
C GLY A 49 2.40 -33.19 19.43
N VAL A 50 1.24 -33.36 18.77
CA VAL A 50 0.79 -32.46 17.70
C VAL A 50 -0.09 -31.36 18.31
N SER A 51 0.53 -30.41 19.00
CA SER A 51 -0.16 -29.29 19.63
C SER A 51 -0.57 -28.22 18.60
N GLY A 52 -1.81 -28.31 18.13
CA GLY A 52 -2.53 -27.14 17.60
C GLY A 52 -2.19 -26.67 16.18
N MET A 53 -2.34 -27.52 15.16
CA MET A 53 -2.68 -26.99 13.83
C MET A 53 -4.13 -26.48 13.85
N ALA A 54 -4.28 -25.20 14.22
CA ALA A 54 -5.57 -24.51 14.28
C ALA A 54 -6.04 -24.10 12.87
N TYR A 55 -6.40 -25.09 12.04
CA TYR A 55 -7.21 -24.84 10.85
C TYR A 55 -8.50 -24.11 11.26
N ALA A 56 -8.86 -23.03 10.56
CA ALA A 56 -10.02 -22.21 10.89
C ALA A 56 -11.34 -22.99 10.67
N THR A 57 -11.81 -23.66 11.73
CA THR A 57 -13.07 -24.41 11.70
C THR A 57 -14.27 -23.47 11.79
N ASN A 58 -14.88 -23.22 10.63
CA ASN A 58 -15.92 -22.21 10.36
C ASN A 58 -15.38 -20.78 10.23
N GLY A 59 -16.02 -19.99 9.36
CA GLY A 59 -15.70 -18.58 9.17
C GLY A 59 -16.12 -17.73 10.36
N LYS A 60 -15.29 -16.73 10.68
CA LYS A 60 -15.54 -15.76 11.75
C LYS A 60 -16.66 -14.78 11.37
N PRO A 61 -17.42 -14.22 12.33
CA PRO A 61 -18.34 -13.12 12.08
C PRO A 61 -17.61 -11.88 11.54
N ALA A 62 -18.28 -11.07 10.71
CA ALA A 62 -17.72 -9.83 10.17
C ALA A 62 -17.16 -8.87 11.24
N ALA A 63 -17.86 -8.76 12.38
CA ALA A 63 -17.43 -7.94 13.52
C ALA A 63 -16.20 -8.51 14.28
N GLU A 64 -15.86 -9.78 14.11
CA GLU A 64 -14.59 -10.33 14.60
C GLU A 64 -13.47 -10.10 13.57
N LEU A 65 -13.75 -10.28 12.28
CA LEU A 65 -12.81 -10.05 11.18
C LEU A 65 -12.29 -8.61 11.09
N ALA A 66 -13.02 -7.65 11.65
CA ALA A 66 -12.65 -6.24 11.73
C ALA A 66 -11.47 -5.93 12.66
N GLY A 67 -11.07 -6.86 13.54
CA GLY A 67 -9.90 -6.67 14.40
C GLY A 67 -8.58 -6.81 13.63
N HIS A 68 -7.57 -6.02 14.01
CA HIS A 68 -6.20 -6.15 13.49
C HIS A 68 -5.71 -7.61 13.60
N GLY A 69 -5.30 -8.20 12.48
CA GLY A 69 -4.85 -9.58 12.38
C GLY A 69 -5.93 -10.64 12.56
N ALA A 70 -7.20 -10.28 12.75
CA ALA A 70 -8.27 -11.25 13.01
C ALA A 70 -8.69 -12.06 11.78
N ALA A 71 -8.38 -11.58 10.58
CA ALA A 71 -8.61 -12.26 9.31
C ALA A 71 -7.48 -13.25 8.91
N GLN A 72 -6.33 -13.24 9.59
CA GLN A 72 -5.22 -14.18 9.35
C GLN A 72 -5.70 -15.63 9.32
N ARG A 73 -5.32 -16.36 8.28
CA ARG A 73 -5.57 -17.79 8.13
C ARG A 73 -4.42 -18.65 8.63
N ILE A 74 -3.18 -18.14 8.64
CA ILE A 74 -2.00 -18.96 8.96
C ILE A 74 -1.00 -18.28 9.92
N ALA A 75 -1.53 -17.56 10.91
CA ALA A 75 -0.76 -16.83 11.93
C ALA A 75 0.36 -17.63 12.63
N GLY A 76 0.24 -18.96 12.73
CA GLY A 76 1.10 -19.85 13.52
C GLY A 76 1.88 -20.93 12.75
N MET A 77 2.01 -20.85 11.42
CA MET A 77 2.91 -21.73 10.66
C MET A 77 4.14 -20.97 10.13
N TYR A 78 5.11 -21.75 9.65
CA TYR A 78 6.27 -21.33 8.84
C TYR A 78 7.43 -20.67 9.62
N GLY A 79 8.66 -20.99 9.19
CA GLY A 79 9.87 -20.85 10.00
C GLY A 79 10.44 -19.44 10.16
N ASN A 80 11.31 -19.33 11.17
CA ASN A 80 11.91 -18.11 11.73
C ASN A 80 13.03 -17.51 10.84
N GLN A 81 12.87 -17.52 9.51
CA GLN A 81 13.77 -16.81 8.60
C GLN A 81 13.32 -15.36 8.43
N ASN A 82 14.27 -14.47 8.69
CA ASN A 82 14.17 -13.03 8.51
C ASN A 82 14.89 -12.65 7.20
N ALA A 83 14.45 -11.58 6.55
CA ALA A 83 15.10 -10.96 5.41
C ALA A 83 15.67 -9.59 5.83
N LYS A 84 16.77 -9.19 5.19
CA LYS A 84 17.26 -7.81 5.27
C LYS A 84 16.28 -6.88 4.55
N ASN A 85 15.92 -7.26 3.32
CA ASN A 85 15.09 -6.49 2.40
C ASN A 85 13.79 -7.23 2.05
N VAL A 86 12.74 -6.48 1.71
CA VAL A 86 11.53 -7.01 1.05
C VAL A 86 11.18 -6.16 -0.16
N ILE A 87 10.83 -6.84 -1.26
CA ILE A 87 10.18 -6.22 -2.42
C ILE A 87 8.80 -6.87 -2.61
N LEU A 88 7.75 -6.05 -2.60
CA LEU A 88 6.37 -6.46 -2.87
C LEU A 88 5.96 -5.94 -4.25
N PHE A 89 5.74 -6.85 -5.19
CA PHE A 89 5.14 -6.55 -6.49
C PHE A 89 3.64 -6.79 -6.45
N ILE A 90 2.88 -5.76 -6.85
CA ILE A 90 1.44 -5.81 -7.07
C ILE A 90 1.16 -5.65 -8.57
N GLY A 91 0.38 -6.56 -9.14
CA GLY A 91 -0.38 -6.25 -10.36
C GLY A 91 -1.81 -5.92 -9.97
N ASP A 92 -2.23 -4.67 -10.11
CA ASP A 92 -3.61 -4.22 -9.83
C ASP A 92 -4.55 -5.05 -10.71
N GLY A 93 -5.53 -5.76 -10.13
CA GLY A 93 -6.44 -6.67 -10.84
C GLY A 93 -5.82 -7.95 -11.48
N MET A 94 -4.52 -8.21 -11.33
CA MET A 94 -3.78 -9.26 -12.06
C MET A 94 -4.02 -10.69 -11.52
N GLY A 95 -5.24 -11.23 -11.69
CA GLY A 95 -5.57 -12.61 -11.36
C GLY A 95 -4.89 -13.66 -12.25
N ASP A 96 -5.08 -14.93 -11.91
CA ASP A 96 -4.54 -16.07 -12.67
C ASP A 96 -5.02 -16.12 -14.13
N SER A 97 -6.17 -15.49 -14.45
CA SER A 97 -6.67 -15.35 -15.83
C SER A 97 -5.84 -14.34 -16.61
N GLU A 98 -5.63 -13.16 -16.03
CA GLU A 98 -4.90 -12.03 -16.61
C GLU A 98 -3.42 -12.40 -16.89
N ILE A 99 -2.80 -13.13 -15.95
CA ILE A 99 -1.46 -13.72 -16.12
C ILE A 99 -1.45 -14.70 -17.31
N THR A 100 -2.51 -15.50 -17.49
CA THR A 100 -2.58 -16.50 -18.56
C THR A 100 -2.89 -15.87 -19.93
N VAL A 101 -3.78 -14.87 -19.99
CA VAL A 101 -4.05 -14.05 -21.19
C VAL A 101 -2.75 -13.44 -21.71
N ALA A 102 -1.94 -12.87 -20.81
CA ALA A 102 -0.64 -12.31 -21.16
C ALA A 102 0.38 -13.38 -21.57
N ARG A 103 0.49 -14.51 -20.85
CA ARG A 103 1.43 -15.59 -21.20
C ARG A 103 1.13 -16.20 -22.58
N ASP A 104 -0.13 -16.53 -22.84
CA ASP A 104 -0.55 -17.16 -24.10
C ASP A 104 -0.27 -16.26 -25.31
N TYR A 105 -0.42 -14.94 -25.15
CA TYR A 105 -0.07 -13.97 -26.18
C TYR A 105 1.45 -13.77 -26.31
N LEU A 106 2.16 -13.46 -25.21
CA LEU A 106 3.57 -13.02 -25.23
C LEU A 106 4.56 -14.17 -25.42
N HIS A 107 4.23 -15.37 -24.93
CA HIS A 107 5.14 -16.52 -24.87
C HIS A 107 4.53 -17.82 -25.44
N GLY A 108 3.23 -17.82 -25.77
CA GLY A 108 2.46 -19.01 -26.13
C GLY A 108 2.03 -19.83 -24.91
N ALA A 109 1.02 -20.68 -25.07
CA ALA A 109 0.38 -21.41 -23.95
C ALA A 109 1.28 -22.49 -23.27
N ASN A 110 2.49 -22.73 -23.79
CA ASN A 110 3.54 -23.55 -23.17
C ASN A 110 4.85 -22.75 -23.01
N GLY A 111 4.76 -21.42 -23.02
CA GLY A 111 5.85 -20.52 -22.67
C GLY A 111 5.98 -20.31 -21.17
N SER A 112 6.82 -19.35 -20.78
CA SER A 112 6.99 -18.91 -19.39
C SER A 112 7.46 -17.46 -19.37
N PHE A 113 6.98 -16.70 -18.40
CA PHE A 113 7.52 -15.39 -18.05
C PHE A 113 8.95 -15.45 -17.48
N ASP A 114 9.66 -14.32 -17.51
CA ASP A 114 11.05 -14.22 -17.03
C ASP A 114 11.21 -13.61 -15.63
N GLY A 115 10.16 -13.01 -15.05
CA GLY A 115 10.06 -12.64 -13.64
C GLY A 115 8.90 -13.36 -12.92
N LEU A 116 7.65 -13.09 -13.34
CA LEU A 116 6.38 -13.60 -12.81
C LEU A 116 6.40 -15.12 -12.58
N ASP A 117 6.92 -15.90 -13.53
CA ASP A 117 6.97 -17.36 -13.46
C ASP A 117 8.23 -17.89 -12.76
N LYS A 118 9.22 -17.05 -12.40
CA LYS A 118 10.38 -17.47 -11.59
C LYS A 118 10.09 -17.40 -10.08
N ILE A 119 9.31 -16.40 -9.65
CA ILE A 119 8.97 -16.23 -8.24
C ILE A 119 8.08 -17.39 -7.76
N GLY A 120 8.48 -18.01 -6.64
CA GLY A 120 7.83 -19.19 -6.07
C GLY A 120 8.25 -20.54 -6.68
N GLN A 121 9.05 -20.57 -7.76
CA GLN A 121 9.49 -21.83 -8.36
C GLN A 121 10.76 -22.39 -7.69
N PRO A 122 10.80 -23.68 -7.32
CA PRO A 122 12.02 -24.32 -6.85
C PRO A 122 13.13 -24.33 -7.91
N SER A 123 14.35 -23.95 -7.50
CA SER A 123 15.61 -24.05 -8.25
C SER A 123 15.70 -23.32 -9.61
N SER A 124 16.05 -22.03 -9.54
CA SER A 124 16.96 -21.40 -10.51
C SER A 124 18.14 -20.68 -9.85
N TYR A 125 18.04 -20.32 -8.56
CA TYR A 125 18.99 -19.45 -7.84
C TYR A 125 19.74 -20.14 -6.66
N GLY A 126 19.64 -21.47 -6.52
CA GLY A 126 20.27 -22.25 -5.44
C GLY A 126 19.28 -22.72 -4.37
N ASP A 127 19.76 -22.85 -3.12
CA ASP A 127 18.99 -23.33 -1.95
C ASP A 127 18.02 -22.27 -1.37
N THR A 128 17.49 -21.39 -2.23
CA THR A 128 16.56 -20.31 -1.86
C THR A 128 15.24 -20.88 -1.36
N THR A 129 14.71 -20.37 -0.25
CA THR A 129 13.34 -20.69 0.20
C THR A 129 12.31 -20.06 -0.73
N VAL A 130 11.25 -20.81 -1.06
CA VAL A 130 10.19 -20.40 -1.99
C VAL A 130 8.81 -20.77 -1.44
N GLY A 131 7.76 -20.11 -1.94
CA GLY A 131 6.38 -20.46 -1.66
C GLY A 131 5.41 -20.05 -2.76
N THR A 132 4.32 -20.80 -2.90
CA THR A 132 3.19 -20.48 -3.77
C THR A 132 1.87 -20.88 -3.10
N GLY A 133 0.86 -20.04 -3.28
CA GLY A 133 -0.47 -20.23 -2.71
C GLY A 133 -1.50 -19.36 -3.40
N GLN A 134 -2.68 -19.30 -2.80
CA GLN A 134 -3.74 -18.36 -3.16
C GLN A 134 -4.20 -17.63 -1.89
N TYR A 135 -4.73 -16.41 -2.03
CA TYR A 135 -5.27 -15.69 -0.87
C TYR A 135 -6.68 -15.13 -1.04
N THR A 136 -7.36 -14.87 0.09
CA THR A 136 -8.70 -14.28 0.12
C THR A 136 -8.67 -12.74 0.17
N THR A 137 -9.44 -12.12 -0.72
CA THR A 137 -9.40 -10.68 -1.02
C THR A 137 -10.61 -9.89 -0.51
N PHE A 138 -11.67 -10.54 -0.01
CA PHE A 138 -12.89 -9.90 0.48
C PHE A 138 -12.65 -8.71 1.43
N SER A 139 -13.57 -7.74 1.45
CA SER A 139 -13.56 -6.58 2.34
C SER A 139 -14.72 -6.63 3.36
N LEU A 140 -14.83 -5.61 4.21
CA LEU A 140 -15.81 -5.51 5.30
C LEU A 140 -16.83 -4.37 5.13
N GLY A 141 -17.06 -3.91 3.90
CA GLY A 141 -18.13 -2.99 3.53
C GLY A 141 -17.99 -2.53 2.07
N ASN A 142 -19.05 -1.96 1.50
CA ASN A 142 -19.10 -1.57 0.08
C ASN A 142 -18.73 -0.10 -0.15
N GLY A 143 -18.38 0.64 0.89
CA GLY A 143 -18.15 2.09 0.86
C GLY A 143 -18.30 2.72 2.24
N ILE A 144 -18.04 4.03 2.34
CA ILE A 144 -18.11 4.79 3.60
C ILE A 144 -19.49 4.74 4.29
N GLN A 145 -20.56 4.46 3.54
CA GLN A 145 -21.89 4.20 4.12
C GLN A 145 -21.89 3.01 5.10
N ASP A 146 -20.92 2.11 5.02
CA ASP A 146 -20.72 0.95 5.90
C ASP A 146 -19.70 1.22 7.03
N LYS A 147 -19.16 2.45 7.17
CA LYS A 147 -18.33 2.90 8.32
C LYS A 147 -19.07 2.58 9.63
N GLY A 148 -18.42 1.79 10.48
CA GLY A 148 -18.93 1.25 11.75
C GLY A 148 -19.84 0.01 11.66
N LYS A 149 -20.04 -0.58 10.47
CA LYS A 149 -21.03 -1.65 10.20
C LYS A 149 -20.39 -2.85 9.47
N PRO A 150 -19.33 -3.47 10.02
CA PRO A 150 -18.54 -4.49 9.32
C PRO A 150 -19.42 -5.59 8.71
N THR A 151 -19.38 -5.70 7.38
CA THR A 151 -20.22 -6.58 6.57
C THR A 151 -19.38 -7.19 5.45
N VAL A 152 -19.22 -8.52 5.44
CA VAL A 152 -18.38 -9.21 4.44
C VAL A 152 -18.88 -8.91 3.04
N THR A 153 -18.02 -8.26 2.26
CA THR A 153 -18.24 -7.83 0.88
C THR A 153 -17.32 -8.67 -0.01
N PRO A 154 -17.87 -9.59 -0.85
CA PRO A 154 -17.04 -10.57 -1.57
C PRO A 154 -16.08 -9.98 -2.61
N VAL A 155 -16.34 -8.76 -3.09
CA VAL A 155 -15.53 -8.08 -4.11
C VAL A 155 -14.98 -6.78 -3.51
N THR A 156 -13.68 -6.76 -3.25
CA THR A 156 -12.96 -5.58 -2.76
C THR A 156 -12.68 -4.59 -3.89
N ASP A 157 -12.40 -3.34 -3.54
CA ASP A 157 -11.64 -2.42 -4.37
C ASP A 157 -10.16 -2.39 -3.94
N SER A 158 -9.32 -1.75 -4.75
CA SER A 158 -7.88 -1.59 -4.51
C SER A 158 -7.50 -0.87 -3.19
N ALA A 159 -8.41 -0.14 -2.55
CA ALA A 159 -8.17 0.52 -1.26
C ALA A 159 -8.33 -0.43 -0.06
N ALA A 160 -9.44 -1.17 0.00
CA ALA A 160 -9.64 -2.13 1.09
C ALA A 160 -8.73 -3.36 0.98
N SER A 161 -8.29 -3.71 -0.23
CA SER A 161 -7.26 -4.74 -0.46
C SER A 161 -5.87 -4.25 -0.05
N GLY A 162 -5.47 -3.05 -0.52
CA GLY A 162 -4.22 -2.39 -0.15
C GLY A 162 -4.03 -2.29 1.36
N SER A 163 -5.02 -1.70 2.04
CA SER A 163 -5.07 -1.60 3.50
C SER A 163 -4.85 -2.95 4.20
N ALA A 164 -5.33 -4.05 3.62
CA ALA A 164 -5.24 -5.37 4.24
C ALA A 164 -3.82 -5.94 4.25
N TRP A 165 -3.02 -5.78 3.18
CA TRP A 165 -1.60 -6.19 3.21
C TRP A 165 -0.69 -5.13 3.83
N ALA A 166 -1.09 -3.85 3.80
CA ALA A 166 -0.34 -2.76 4.37
C ALA A 166 -0.41 -2.69 5.89
N THR A 167 -1.56 -3.04 6.50
CA THR A 167 -1.81 -2.85 7.93
C THR A 167 -2.20 -4.14 8.67
N GLY A 168 -2.48 -5.24 7.97
CA GLY A 168 -2.98 -6.48 8.58
C GLY A 168 -4.43 -6.39 9.09
N THR A 169 -5.14 -5.30 8.82
CA THR A 169 -6.52 -5.04 9.24
C THR A 169 -7.44 -4.98 8.00
N LYS A 170 -8.58 -5.69 8.02
CA LYS A 170 -9.60 -5.60 6.95
C LYS A 170 -10.50 -4.38 7.16
N THR A 171 -10.85 -3.70 6.08
CA THR A 171 -11.67 -2.47 6.09
C THR A 171 -12.77 -2.49 4.99
N TYR A 172 -13.54 -1.40 4.83
CA TYR A 172 -14.58 -1.25 3.81
C TYR A 172 -14.03 -0.65 2.51
N ASN A 173 -14.66 -0.95 1.36
CA ASN A 173 -14.19 -0.45 0.06
C ASN A 173 -14.05 1.09 0.06
N ASN A 174 -13.05 1.60 -0.64
CA ASN A 174 -12.57 3.00 -0.63
C ASN A 174 -11.82 3.46 0.64
N ALA A 175 -11.70 2.66 1.72
CA ALA A 175 -10.86 3.04 2.86
C ALA A 175 -9.38 2.71 2.62
N LEU A 176 -8.49 3.63 3.04
CA LEU A 176 -7.02 3.49 3.01
C LEU A 176 -6.49 3.53 4.44
N ASP A 177 -5.78 2.48 4.86
CA ASP A 177 -5.07 2.36 6.14
C ASP A 177 -5.87 2.82 7.38
N VAL A 178 -7.19 2.64 7.36
CA VAL A 178 -8.11 2.84 8.48
C VAL A 178 -8.94 1.58 8.71
N ASP A 179 -9.27 1.28 9.97
CA ASP A 179 -10.18 0.19 10.32
C ASP A 179 -11.63 0.46 9.85
N VAL A 180 -12.53 -0.50 10.07
CA VAL A 180 -13.94 -0.36 9.69
C VAL A 180 -14.68 0.79 10.39
N TYR A 181 -14.13 1.38 11.45
CA TYR A 181 -14.66 2.54 12.18
C TYR A 181 -14.06 3.87 11.69
N GLY A 182 -12.99 3.82 10.89
CA GLY A 182 -12.22 4.96 10.41
C GLY A 182 -10.92 5.21 11.20
N THR A 183 -10.56 4.36 12.16
CA THR A 183 -9.36 4.54 12.99
C THR A 183 -8.09 4.21 12.19
N PRO A 184 -7.15 5.15 12.00
CA PRO A 184 -5.89 4.87 11.32
C PRO A 184 -5.14 3.67 11.91
N GLN A 185 -4.53 2.89 11.04
CA GLN A 185 -3.73 1.69 11.34
C GLN A 185 -2.32 1.91 10.76
N MET A 186 -1.27 1.53 11.49
CA MET A 186 0.11 1.68 11.02
C MET A 186 0.38 0.83 9.78
N ASN A 187 1.00 1.41 8.74
CA ASN A 187 1.33 0.68 7.52
C ASN A 187 2.80 0.21 7.44
N LEU A 188 3.10 -0.69 6.49
CA LEU A 188 4.43 -1.29 6.35
C LEU A 188 5.56 -0.27 6.12
N THR A 189 5.30 0.83 5.41
CA THR A 189 6.27 1.93 5.24
C THR A 189 6.60 2.60 6.57
N GLU A 190 5.59 3.02 7.34
CA GLU A 190 5.80 3.62 8.66
C GLU A 190 6.54 2.67 9.61
N LEU A 191 6.15 1.40 9.64
CA LEU A 191 6.73 0.38 10.50
C LEU A 191 8.17 0.03 10.10
N ALA A 192 8.48 -0.03 8.79
CA ALA A 192 9.85 -0.20 8.30
C ALA A 192 10.73 1.00 8.65
N LYS A 193 10.21 2.22 8.48
CA LYS A 193 10.90 3.46 8.84
C LYS A 193 11.15 3.58 10.34
N ALA A 194 10.16 3.21 11.18
CA ALA A 194 10.31 3.12 12.63
C ALA A 194 11.36 2.06 13.06
N ALA A 195 11.52 1.00 12.28
CA ALA A 195 12.61 0.02 12.43
C ALA A 195 13.95 0.48 11.82
N GLY A 196 14.08 1.74 11.38
CA GLY A 196 15.31 2.32 10.83
C GLY A 196 15.69 1.82 9.43
N LYS A 197 14.77 1.20 8.69
CA LYS A 197 14.98 0.74 7.31
C LYS A 197 14.74 1.86 6.31
N ALA A 198 15.34 1.74 5.12
CA ALA A 198 14.96 2.59 3.99
C ALA A 198 13.64 2.10 3.36
N THR A 199 12.92 2.99 2.69
CA THR A 199 11.54 2.75 2.23
C THR A 199 11.29 3.32 0.83
N GLY A 200 10.64 2.55 -0.04
CA GLY A 200 10.31 2.97 -1.40
C GLY A 200 8.94 2.52 -1.89
N ASN A 201 8.36 3.31 -2.80
CA ASN A 201 7.05 3.07 -3.40
C ASN A 201 7.08 3.50 -4.88
N VAL A 202 6.84 2.55 -5.79
CA VAL A 202 6.95 2.75 -7.25
C VAL A 202 5.66 2.27 -7.92
N THR A 203 5.13 3.04 -8.87
CA THR A 203 3.90 2.67 -9.58
C THR A 203 3.81 3.23 -11.00
N THR A 204 2.96 2.65 -11.85
CA THR A 204 2.47 3.27 -13.10
C THR A 204 1.19 4.10 -12.93
N SER A 205 0.59 4.19 -11.74
CA SER A 205 -0.58 5.04 -11.44
C SER A 205 -0.23 6.45 -10.97
N GLU A 206 -1.25 7.30 -10.83
CA GLU A 206 -1.23 8.47 -9.95
C GLU A 206 -0.81 8.05 -8.54
N ILE A 207 0.23 8.65 -7.93
CA ILE A 207 0.71 8.19 -6.60
C ILE A 207 -0.28 8.40 -5.44
N GLN A 208 -1.42 9.02 -5.73
CA GLN A 208 -2.59 9.17 -4.86
C GLN A 208 -3.62 8.04 -5.02
N ASP A 209 -3.50 7.19 -6.04
CA ASP A 209 -4.39 6.03 -6.20
C ASP A 209 -4.15 5.00 -5.08
N ALA A 210 -5.09 4.08 -4.90
CA ALA A 210 -5.20 3.34 -3.66
C ALA A 210 -3.97 2.51 -3.28
N THR A 211 -3.41 1.75 -4.23
CA THR A 211 -2.28 0.84 -4.00
C THR A 211 -1.02 1.55 -3.48
N PRO A 212 -0.55 2.67 -4.06
CA PRO A 212 0.55 3.44 -3.48
C PRO A 212 0.11 4.24 -2.24
N ALA A 213 -1.13 4.74 -2.19
CA ALA A 213 -1.62 5.53 -1.05
C ALA A 213 -1.74 4.71 0.25
N ALA A 214 -2.07 3.41 0.16
CA ALA A 214 -2.04 2.44 1.25
C ALA A 214 -0.60 2.05 1.71
N GLN A 215 0.42 2.78 1.29
CA GLN A 215 1.76 2.72 1.88
C GLN A 215 2.23 4.10 2.36
N MET A 216 1.35 5.11 2.34
CA MET A 216 1.73 6.52 2.50
C MET A 216 0.69 7.39 3.23
N SER A 217 -0.55 6.94 3.44
CA SER A 217 -1.64 7.78 3.96
C SER A 217 -2.81 6.96 4.55
N HIS A 218 -3.51 7.55 5.51
CA HIS A 218 -4.74 7.00 6.09
C HIS A 218 -5.92 7.88 5.67
N SER A 219 -6.96 7.30 5.08
CA SER A 219 -8.13 8.04 4.63
C SER A 219 -9.39 7.18 4.62
N THR A 220 -10.51 7.78 4.99
CA THR A 220 -11.83 7.12 4.90
C THR A 220 -12.39 7.10 3.47
N LEU A 221 -11.75 7.80 2.52
CA LEU A 221 -12.08 7.81 1.09
C LEU A 221 -10.84 7.89 0.21
N ARG A 222 -10.61 6.87 -0.64
CA ARG A 222 -9.52 6.85 -1.65
C ARG A 222 -9.57 8.04 -2.60
N SER A 223 -10.73 8.69 -2.77
CA SER A 223 -10.89 9.91 -3.58
C SER A 223 -10.22 11.16 -2.98
N CYS A 224 -9.75 11.14 -1.73
CA CYS A 224 -9.19 12.29 -1.02
C CYS A 224 -7.76 12.67 -1.47
N TYR A 225 -7.57 12.84 -2.78
CA TYR A 225 -6.28 12.91 -3.46
C TYR A 225 -5.41 14.11 -3.04
N GLY A 226 -5.98 15.30 -2.94
CA GLY A 226 -5.26 16.55 -2.63
C GLY A 226 -6.10 17.57 -1.86
N PRO A 227 -5.50 18.66 -1.37
CA PRO A 227 -6.16 19.65 -0.50
C PRO A 227 -7.29 20.46 -1.18
N GLN A 228 -7.44 20.35 -2.50
CA GLN A 228 -8.56 20.88 -3.29
C GLN A 228 -9.44 19.78 -3.90
N GLY A 229 -9.29 18.53 -3.45
CA GLY A 229 -10.04 17.37 -3.93
C GLY A 229 -9.39 16.72 -5.16
N LYS A 230 -10.21 16.10 -6.03
CA LYS A 230 -9.72 15.32 -7.19
C LYS A 230 -9.69 16.16 -8.48
N THR A 231 -9.17 17.37 -8.40
CA THR A 231 -8.98 18.32 -9.51
C THR A 231 -7.49 18.57 -9.81
N ASP A 232 -7.18 19.40 -10.81
CA ASP A 232 -5.86 19.99 -11.05
C ASP A 232 -5.61 21.27 -10.23
N GLY A 233 -6.47 21.59 -9.25
CA GLY A 233 -6.45 22.84 -8.48
C GLY A 233 -7.21 24.00 -9.12
N SER A 234 -7.72 23.88 -10.36
CA SER A 234 -8.55 24.90 -11.02
C SER A 234 -9.89 25.16 -10.32
N SER A 235 -10.34 24.20 -9.50
CA SER A 235 -11.51 24.27 -8.64
C SER A 235 -11.27 23.44 -7.38
N ASN A 236 -12.00 23.72 -6.30
CA ASN A 236 -11.96 22.94 -5.06
C ASN A 236 -13.24 22.11 -4.92
N ASN A 237 -13.10 20.78 -4.91
CA ASN A 237 -14.18 19.83 -4.58
C ASN A 237 -13.80 18.89 -3.42
N ALA A 238 -12.87 19.31 -2.53
CA ALA A 238 -12.36 18.49 -1.43
C ALA A 238 -13.48 17.91 -0.54
N ALA A 239 -14.51 18.70 -0.24
CA ALA A 239 -15.66 18.27 0.55
C ALA A 239 -16.56 17.21 -0.12
N ASP A 240 -16.45 17.01 -1.44
CA ASP A 240 -17.13 15.95 -2.18
C ASP A 240 -16.27 14.68 -2.30
N GLN A 241 -14.99 14.73 -1.90
CA GLN A 241 -13.98 13.70 -2.16
C GLN A 241 -13.30 13.17 -0.87
N CYS A 242 -13.44 13.88 0.24
CA CYS A 242 -12.89 13.59 1.57
C CYS A 242 -14.00 13.70 2.63
N GLU A 243 -13.87 13.02 3.78
CA GLU A 243 -14.59 13.49 4.96
C GLU A 243 -14.03 14.85 5.39
N VAL A 244 -14.91 15.83 5.63
CA VAL A 244 -14.52 17.22 5.95
C VAL A 244 -13.63 17.30 7.19
N ALA A 245 -13.78 16.37 8.14
CA ALA A 245 -12.97 16.24 9.36
C ALA A 245 -11.54 15.69 9.14
N GLN A 246 -11.23 15.20 7.94
CA GLN A 246 -9.88 14.79 7.51
C GLN A 246 -9.07 15.97 6.93
N LEU A 247 -9.74 17.00 6.40
CA LEU A 247 -9.10 18.12 5.71
C LEU A 247 -8.26 18.98 6.68
N LYS A 248 -7.07 19.42 6.23
CA LYS A 248 -6.03 20.00 7.10
C LYS A 248 -6.43 21.37 7.67
N GLU A 249 -7.22 22.14 6.94
CA GLU A 249 -7.83 23.39 7.39
C GLU A 249 -8.91 23.20 8.48
N ASN A 250 -9.47 21.99 8.61
CA ASN A 250 -10.43 21.63 9.64
C ASN A 250 -9.78 20.88 10.83
N GLY A 251 -8.44 20.84 10.90
CA GLY A 251 -7.70 20.13 11.94
C GLY A 251 -7.68 18.61 11.78
N GLY A 252 -7.73 18.13 10.53
CA GLY A 252 -7.51 16.72 10.19
C GLY A 252 -6.13 16.40 9.64
N ILE A 253 -5.84 15.11 9.51
CA ILE A 253 -4.53 14.59 9.10
C ILE A 253 -4.11 14.94 7.66
N GLY A 254 -5.03 15.47 6.85
CA GLY A 254 -4.81 15.97 5.50
C GLY A 254 -5.24 15.02 4.38
N SER A 255 -5.15 15.52 3.15
CA SER A 255 -5.32 14.72 1.93
C SER A 255 -4.18 13.72 1.73
N ILE A 256 -4.37 12.77 0.81
CA ILE A 256 -3.37 11.74 0.46
C ILE A 256 -2.04 12.39 0.02
N SER A 257 -2.10 13.44 -0.82
CA SER A 257 -0.90 14.19 -1.27
C SER A 257 -0.19 14.96 -0.17
N GLU A 258 -0.87 15.36 0.91
CA GLU A 258 -0.21 15.98 2.07
C GLU A 258 0.40 14.91 2.98
N GLN A 259 -0.34 13.82 3.25
CA GLN A 259 0.09 12.75 4.15
C GLN A 259 1.32 11.99 3.63
N MET A 260 1.44 11.77 2.31
CA MET A 260 2.63 11.13 1.73
C MET A 260 3.93 11.92 2.01
N LEU A 261 3.85 13.25 2.13
CA LEU A 261 4.99 14.10 2.46
C LEU A 261 5.36 14.06 3.94
N ASP A 262 4.36 13.86 4.82
CA ASP A 262 4.59 13.67 6.26
C ASP A 262 5.13 12.25 6.56
N THR A 263 4.60 11.22 5.88
CA THR A 263 5.10 9.82 5.93
C THR A 263 6.54 9.71 5.45
N ARG A 264 6.85 10.34 4.30
CA ARG A 264 8.20 10.51 3.75
C ARG A 264 8.98 9.20 3.58
N ALA A 265 8.60 8.42 2.58
CA ALA A 265 9.46 7.38 2.03
C ALA A 265 10.77 7.97 1.49
N ASP A 266 11.83 7.18 1.41
CA ASP A 266 13.12 7.59 0.84
C ASP A 266 13.06 7.68 -0.70
N VAL A 267 12.16 6.93 -1.34
CA VAL A 267 11.96 6.93 -2.80
C VAL A 267 10.47 6.79 -3.15
N THR A 268 9.88 7.81 -3.76
CA THR A 268 8.53 7.73 -4.37
C THR A 268 8.62 8.04 -5.87
N ILE A 269 8.15 7.12 -6.72
CA ILE A 269 8.17 7.27 -8.19
C ILE A 269 6.81 6.85 -8.77
N GLY A 270 6.21 7.69 -9.63
CA GLY A 270 4.96 7.37 -10.31
C GLY A 270 4.36 8.54 -11.09
N GLY A 271 3.04 8.63 -11.18
CA GLY A 271 2.30 9.70 -11.84
C GLY A 271 1.62 10.67 -10.87
N GLY A 272 0.61 11.41 -11.35
CA GLY A 272 -0.26 12.25 -10.51
C GLY A 272 0.25 13.67 -10.19
N ALA A 273 1.19 14.21 -10.97
CA ALA A 273 1.83 15.51 -10.70
C ALA A 273 0.83 16.68 -10.50
N LYS A 274 -0.28 16.71 -11.23
CA LYS A 274 -1.32 17.77 -11.13
C LYS A 274 -1.89 17.95 -9.72
N TYR A 275 -1.92 16.88 -8.90
CA TYR A 275 -2.43 16.93 -7.54
C TYR A 275 -1.48 17.63 -6.57
N LEU A 276 -0.17 17.66 -6.88
CA LEU A 276 0.80 18.37 -6.05
C LEU A 276 0.90 19.87 -6.38
N HIS A 277 0.42 20.30 -7.55
CA HIS A 277 0.28 21.72 -7.88
C HIS A 277 -0.93 22.39 -7.20
N GLN A 278 -1.78 21.62 -6.50
CA GLN A 278 -2.83 22.16 -5.63
C GLN A 278 -2.25 22.92 -4.42
N THR A 279 -2.98 23.93 -3.96
CA THR A 279 -2.61 24.77 -2.81
C THR A 279 -3.04 24.12 -1.48
N VAL A 280 -2.12 24.03 -0.52
CA VAL A 280 -2.37 23.59 0.86
C VAL A 280 -3.29 24.58 1.57
N GLN A 281 -4.40 24.11 2.14
CA GLN A 281 -5.41 24.97 2.76
C GLN A 281 -5.17 25.26 4.26
N GLY A 282 -4.36 24.44 4.95
CA GLY A 282 -4.15 24.56 6.40
C GLY A 282 -2.81 24.00 6.91
N GLY A 283 -2.52 24.24 8.19
CA GLY A 283 -1.28 23.80 8.84
C GLY A 283 -0.02 24.61 8.46
N GLU A 284 1.16 24.02 8.72
CA GLU A 284 2.50 24.65 8.60
C GLU A 284 2.75 25.32 7.23
N TYR A 285 2.25 24.72 6.15
CA TYR A 285 2.53 25.11 4.76
C TYR A 285 1.33 25.75 4.04
N ALA A 286 0.32 26.22 4.77
CA ALA A 286 -0.87 26.85 4.19
C ALA A 286 -0.52 27.98 3.20
N GLY A 287 -1.07 27.90 1.98
CA GLY A 287 -0.79 28.84 0.89
C GLY A 287 0.42 28.47 0.00
N MET A 288 1.18 27.41 0.31
CA MET A 288 2.11 26.79 -0.64
C MET A 288 1.38 25.80 -1.57
N THR A 289 1.97 25.47 -2.71
CA THR A 289 1.61 24.22 -3.41
C THR A 289 2.15 23.02 -2.62
N VAL A 290 1.53 21.85 -2.74
CA VAL A 290 2.08 20.61 -2.14
C VAL A 290 3.45 20.27 -2.75
N TRP A 291 3.68 20.63 -4.02
CA TRP A 291 4.96 20.50 -4.72
C TRP A 291 6.06 21.39 -4.12
N ASP A 292 5.74 22.62 -3.73
CA ASP A 292 6.67 23.53 -3.05
C ASP A 292 6.82 23.20 -1.56
N GLN A 293 5.78 22.65 -0.92
CA GLN A 293 5.90 22.00 0.39
C GLN A 293 6.95 20.87 0.34
N ALA A 294 6.92 19.99 -0.66
CA ALA A 294 7.92 18.92 -0.79
C ALA A 294 9.36 19.49 -0.87
N LYS A 295 9.57 20.57 -1.63
CA LYS A 295 10.87 21.26 -1.71
C LYS A 295 11.25 21.92 -0.37
N ALA A 296 10.30 22.55 0.33
CA ALA A 296 10.52 23.13 1.65
C ALA A 296 10.86 22.06 2.71
N MET A 297 10.25 20.88 2.60
CA MET A 297 10.58 19.67 3.36
C MET A 297 11.85 18.96 2.85
N GLY A 298 12.58 19.53 1.88
CA GLY A 298 13.89 19.05 1.45
C GLY A 298 13.90 17.76 0.63
N TYR A 299 12.85 17.48 -0.14
CA TYR A 299 12.88 16.42 -1.16
C TYR A 299 13.76 16.79 -2.36
N GLU A 300 14.35 15.79 -3.01
CA GLU A 300 14.79 15.91 -4.40
C GLU A 300 13.62 15.59 -5.33
N THR A 301 13.17 16.59 -6.10
CA THR A 301 11.95 16.52 -6.91
C THR A 301 12.24 16.44 -8.40
N VAL A 302 11.72 15.42 -9.09
CA VAL A 302 11.75 15.29 -10.57
C VAL A 302 10.33 15.33 -11.11
N GLU A 303 10.07 16.13 -12.14
CA GLU A 303 8.77 16.21 -12.81
C GLU A 303 8.92 16.01 -14.31
N LYS A 304 8.32 14.92 -14.83
CA LYS A 304 8.17 14.63 -16.27
C LYS A 304 9.49 14.59 -17.08
N ASP A 305 10.63 14.42 -16.41
CA ASP A 305 11.96 14.37 -17.01
C ASP A 305 12.63 13.00 -16.80
N VAL A 306 12.64 12.22 -17.88
CA VAL A 306 13.22 10.86 -17.93
C VAL A 306 14.74 10.87 -17.78
N ASP A 307 15.43 11.92 -18.23
CA ASP A 307 16.89 12.02 -18.11
C ASP A 307 17.27 12.37 -16.67
N ALA A 308 16.54 13.28 -16.01
CA ALA A 308 16.71 13.56 -14.59
C ALA A 308 16.43 12.33 -13.72
N LEU A 309 15.33 11.59 -13.96
CA LEU A 309 15.03 10.32 -13.27
C LEU A 309 16.20 9.32 -13.38
N ASN A 310 16.76 9.15 -14.58
CA ASN A 310 17.89 8.25 -14.80
C ASN A 310 19.19 8.76 -14.14
N ALA A 311 19.38 10.08 -14.06
CA ALA A 311 20.54 10.72 -13.45
C ALA A 311 20.56 10.71 -11.91
N LEU A 312 19.41 10.54 -11.24
CA LEU A 312 19.28 10.53 -9.77
C LEU A 312 20.31 9.64 -9.06
N GLN A 313 20.86 10.16 -7.95
CA GLN A 313 21.79 9.46 -7.06
C GLN A 313 21.42 9.82 -5.61
N TYR A 314 21.62 8.89 -4.66
CA TYR A 314 21.30 9.18 -3.26
C TYR A 314 22.31 10.18 -2.67
N ASP A 315 21.87 11.38 -2.33
CA ASP A 315 22.69 12.44 -1.73
C ASP A 315 22.35 12.77 -0.27
N GLY A 316 21.42 12.01 0.33
CA GLY A 316 20.89 12.22 1.68
C GLY A 316 19.45 12.77 1.72
N LYS A 317 18.88 13.16 0.57
CA LYS A 317 17.46 13.55 0.45
C LYS A 317 16.55 12.35 0.07
N PRO A 318 15.26 12.38 0.45
CA PRO A 318 14.26 11.52 -0.17
C PRO A 318 13.92 12.00 -1.58
N VAL A 319 13.62 11.07 -2.47
CA VAL A 319 13.27 11.32 -3.88
C VAL A 319 11.76 11.32 -4.08
N LEU A 320 11.27 12.29 -4.86
CA LEU A 320 9.89 12.36 -5.35
C LEU A 320 9.89 12.62 -6.86
N ALA A 321 9.66 11.58 -7.67
CA ALA A 321 9.73 11.64 -9.12
C ALA A 321 8.37 11.35 -9.79
N LEU A 322 7.72 12.41 -10.31
CA LEU A 322 6.39 12.33 -10.90
C LEU A 322 6.44 12.49 -12.42
N MET A 323 6.24 11.39 -13.14
CA MET A 323 6.54 11.25 -14.57
C MET A 323 5.36 11.64 -15.48
N ALA A 324 4.16 11.78 -14.92
CA ALA A 324 2.94 12.18 -15.64
C ALA A 324 2.00 13.01 -14.74
N ASP A 325 1.09 13.78 -15.35
CA ASP A 325 0.02 14.49 -14.62
C ASP A 325 -1.08 13.56 -14.12
N GLY A 326 -1.32 12.44 -14.81
CA GLY A 326 -2.20 11.35 -14.37
C GLY A 326 -1.41 10.06 -14.20
N ASN A 327 -2.05 8.93 -14.52
CA ASN A 327 -1.36 7.64 -14.69
C ASN A 327 -0.32 7.73 -15.82
N LEU A 328 0.67 6.83 -15.79
CA LEU A 328 1.63 6.67 -16.88
C LEU A 328 0.95 5.99 -18.09
N GLN A 329 1.51 6.24 -19.27
CA GLN A 329 1.07 5.68 -20.54
C GLN A 329 1.36 4.17 -20.60
N THR A 330 0.43 3.36 -21.10
CA THR A 330 0.58 1.90 -21.18
C THR A 330 1.62 1.46 -22.22
N GLN A 331 2.27 0.32 -22.02
CA GLN A 331 3.29 -0.23 -22.92
C GLN A 331 2.76 -0.51 -24.34
N PHE A 332 1.56 -1.07 -24.44
CA PHE A 332 0.91 -1.38 -25.71
C PHE A 332 -0.23 -0.40 -25.99
N ALA A 333 -0.44 -0.13 -27.28
CA ALA A 333 -1.54 0.67 -27.79
C ALA A 333 -2.89 -0.05 -27.56
N PRO A 334 -3.99 0.69 -27.34
CA PRO A 334 -5.27 0.10 -26.98
C PRO A 334 -5.89 -0.73 -28.11
N SER A 335 -6.40 -1.89 -27.71
CA SER A 335 -7.40 -2.67 -28.43
C SER A 335 -8.81 -2.29 -27.98
N VAL A 336 -9.81 -2.57 -28.82
CA VAL A 336 -11.23 -2.36 -28.50
C VAL A 336 -11.95 -3.70 -28.58
N ALA A 337 -12.44 -4.19 -27.44
CA ALA A 337 -13.34 -5.35 -27.41
C ALA A 337 -14.69 -5.00 -28.05
N THR A 338 -15.26 -5.93 -28.80
CA THR A 338 -16.54 -5.76 -29.49
C THR A 338 -17.53 -6.84 -29.11
N LYS A 339 -18.80 -6.62 -29.45
CA LYS A 339 -19.81 -7.68 -29.60
C LYS A 339 -19.28 -8.74 -30.59
N LYS A 340 -19.82 -9.97 -30.57
CA LYS A 340 -19.45 -11.03 -31.52
C LYS A 340 -19.52 -10.57 -32.98
N ASP A 341 -18.37 -10.46 -33.62
CA ASP A 341 -18.21 -10.03 -35.02
C ASP A 341 -17.32 -11.04 -35.77
N PRO A 342 -17.85 -11.83 -36.72
CA PRO A 342 -17.07 -12.78 -37.51
C PRO A 342 -15.87 -12.17 -38.24
N ALA A 343 -15.89 -10.86 -38.57
CA ALA A 343 -14.74 -10.21 -39.19
C ALA A 343 -13.51 -10.15 -38.26
N LYS A 344 -13.70 -10.21 -36.93
CA LYS A 344 -12.62 -10.32 -35.92
C LYS A 344 -12.02 -11.73 -35.86
N ASP A 345 -12.83 -12.76 -36.10
CA ASP A 345 -12.34 -14.15 -36.21
C ASP A 345 -11.48 -14.34 -37.47
N GLU A 346 -11.84 -13.67 -38.58
CA GLU A 346 -11.05 -13.65 -39.82
C GLU A 346 -9.80 -12.74 -39.72
N ASN A 347 -9.91 -11.61 -39.00
CA ASN A 347 -8.86 -10.59 -38.87
C ASN A 347 -8.48 -10.34 -37.39
N PRO A 348 -7.93 -11.35 -36.70
CA PRO A 348 -7.59 -11.24 -35.28
C PRO A 348 -6.44 -10.25 -35.02
N ILE A 349 -6.57 -9.50 -33.93
CA ILE A 349 -5.72 -8.37 -33.57
C ILE A 349 -4.31 -8.81 -33.17
N LYS A 350 -3.32 -8.01 -33.56
CA LYS A 350 -1.98 -8.03 -32.98
C LYS A 350 -1.72 -6.71 -32.26
N CYS A 351 -1.35 -6.79 -31.00
CA CYS A 351 -0.96 -5.65 -30.19
C CYS A 351 0.35 -5.04 -30.72
N SER A 352 0.48 -3.71 -30.58
CA SER A 352 1.66 -2.94 -30.96
C SER A 352 2.08 -2.03 -29.81
N THR A 353 3.37 -1.72 -29.71
CA THR A 353 3.89 -0.74 -28.75
C THR A 353 3.17 0.60 -28.89
N ASN A 354 2.81 1.21 -27.76
CA ASN A 354 2.33 2.58 -27.69
C ASN A 354 3.52 3.53 -27.95
N PRO A 355 3.47 4.48 -28.90
CA PRO A 355 4.56 5.44 -29.11
C PRO A 355 4.84 6.31 -27.88
N ASP A 356 3.82 6.58 -27.05
CA ASP A 356 3.91 7.48 -25.90
C ASP A 356 4.28 6.77 -24.58
N TRP A 357 4.54 5.46 -24.60
CA TRP A 357 5.04 4.71 -23.42
C TRP A 357 6.42 5.22 -23.00
N LEU A 358 6.58 5.57 -21.73
CA LEU A 358 7.86 6.09 -21.20
C LEU A 358 8.99 5.05 -21.17
N GLY A 359 8.68 3.76 -21.32
CA GLY A 359 9.69 2.72 -21.56
C GLY A 359 10.32 2.77 -22.96
N ASN A 360 9.75 3.53 -23.91
CA ASN A 360 10.42 3.83 -25.17
C ASN A 360 11.63 4.73 -24.90
N LYS A 361 12.79 4.36 -25.44
CA LYS A 361 14.03 5.11 -25.24
C LYS A 361 13.98 6.48 -25.93
N ASN A 362 14.28 7.52 -25.16
CA ASN A 362 14.39 8.89 -25.63
C ASN A 362 15.67 9.09 -26.49
N ALA A 363 15.90 10.33 -26.95
CA ALA A 363 17.05 10.67 -27.79
C ALA A 363 18.43 10.43 -27.12
N ASN A 364 18.48 10.38 -25.78
CA ASN A 364 19.68 10.09 -25.00
C ASN A 364 19.84 8.59 -24.66
N GLY A 365 18.88 7.74 -25.06
CA GLY A 365 18.87 6.30 -24.80
C GLY A 365 18.26 5.89 -23.45
N ASN A 366 17.72 6.84 -22.70
CA ASN A 366 17.11 6.66 -21.39
C ASN A 366 15.60 6.39 -21.51
N SER A 367 15.04 5.70 -20.51
CA SER A 367 13.63 5.30 -20.45
C SER A 367 13.13 5.29 -18.99
N ALA A 368 11.81 5.26 -18.82
CA ALA A 368 11.13 5.18 -17.52
C ALA A 368 10.00 4.13 -17.57
N SER A 369 10.34 2.91 -18.01
CA SER A 369 9.48 1.73 -17.82
C SER A 369 9.34 1.39 -16.33
N LEU A 370 8.37 0.55 -15.96
CA LEU A 370 8.28 0.06 -14.58
C LEU A 370 9.56 -0.67 -14.16
N ALA A 371 10.22 -1.36 -15.11
CA ALA A 371 11.53 -1.95 -14.90
C ALA A 371 12.64 -0.91 -14.63
N ASP A 372 12.72 0.20 -15.39
CA ASP A 372 13.71 1.26 -15.17
C ASP A 372 13.51 1.94 -13.80
N MET A 373 12.26 2.26 -13.45
CA MET A 373 11.89 2.84 -12.16
C MET A 373 12.23 1.89 -11.00
N THR A 374 12.00 0.58 -11.17
CA THR A 374 12.36 -0.44 -10.19
C THR A 374 13.88 -0.53 -9.98
N ARG A 375 14.68 -0.55 -11.07
CA ARG A 375 16.15 -0.57 -10.94
C ARG A 375 16.63 0.69 -10.21
N LYS A 376 16.14 1.87 -10.58
CA LYS A 376 16.49 3.14 -9.95
C LYS A 376 16.12 3.18 -8.46
N ALA A 377 14.94 2.69 -8.09
CA ALA A 377 14.51 2.64 -6.70
C ALA A 377 15.43 1.74 -5.86
N ILE A 378 15.79 0.56 -6.37
CA ILE A 378 16.74 -0.34 -5.69
C ILE A 378 18.12 0.33 -5.57
N ASP A 379 18.65 0.95 -6.64
CA ASP A 379 19.94 1.68 -6.58
C ASP A 379 19.96 2.79 -5.52
N LEU A 380 18.87 3.54 -5.36
CA LEU A 380 18.74 4.59 -4.35
C LEU A 380 18.60 4.03 -2.92
N LEU A 381 17.85 2.94 -2.74
CA LEU A 381 17.68 2.28 -1.44
C LEU A 381 18.95 1.55 -0.98
N GLU A 382 19.72 0.97 -1.89
CA GLU A 382 21.02 0.34 -1.59
C GLU A 382 22.14 1.36 -1.38
N ALA A 383 22.01 2.58 -1.92
CA ALA A 383 22.91 3.70 -1.62
C ALA A 383 22.58 4.41 -0.28
N ASN A 384 21.35 4.27 0.22
CA ASN A 384 20.90 4.88 1.48
C ASN A 384 21.54 4.18 2.70
N PRO A 385 22.15 4.91 3.66
CA PRO A 385 22.75 4.33 4.88
C PRO A 385 21.81 3.44 5.70
N ASN A 386 20.51 3.74 5.73
CA ASN A 386 19.50 2.91 6.39
C ASN A 386 19.29 1.59 5.64
N GLY A 387 19.26 1.62 4.30
CA GLY A 387 19.19 0.42 3.46
C GLY A 387 20.44 -0.45 3.54
N GLN A 388 21.62 0.17 3.61
CA GLN A 388 22.90 -0.55 3.76
C GLN A 388 22.99 -1.29 5.09
N SER A 389 22.63 -0.61 6.19
CA SER A 389 22.76 -1.14 7.55
C SER A 389 21.60 -2.04 7.99
N ASN A 390 20.36 -1.58 7.80
CA ASN A 390 19.16 -2.23 8.31
C ASN A 390 18.32 -2.91 7.21
N GLY A 391 18.58 -2.62 5.94
CA GLY A 391 17.79 -3.09 4.80
C GLY A 391 16.63 -2.18 4.42
N PHE A 392 15.84 -2.60 3.43
CA PHE A 392 14.74 -1.79 2.89
C PHE A 392 13.41 -2.53 2.71
N PHE A 393 12.32 -1.76 2.65
CA PHE A 393 11.01 -2.19 2.12
C PHE A 393 10.71 -1.42 0.83
N LEU A 394 10.31 -2.12 -0.23
CA LEU A 394 9.93 -1.52 -1.51
C LEU A 394 8.61 -2.13 -1.99
N GLN A 395 7.61 -1.29 -2.29
CA GLN A 395 6.44 -1.69 -3.07
C GLN A 395 6.60 -1.24 -4.52
N VAL A 396 6.24 -2.11 -5.47
CA VAL A 396 6.23 -1.84 -6.92
C VAL A 396 4.88 -2.27 -7.50
N GLU A 397 4.24 -1.41 -8.29
CA GLU A 397 2.90 -1.64 -8.83
C GLU A 397 2.84 -1.53 -10.36
N GLY A 398 2.37 -2.59 -11.02
CA GLY A 398 1.84 -2.57 -12.39
C GLY A 398 0.36 -2.21 -12.37
N ALA A 399 0.05 -0.91 -12.28
CA ALA A 399 -1.26 -0.42 -11.88
C ALA A 399 -2.32 -0.47 -13.00
N SER A 400 -1.89 -0.35 -14.25
CA SER A 400 -2.83 -0.27 -15.37
C SER A 400 -3.31 -1.64 -15.89
N ILE A 401 -2.93 -2.77 -15.27
CA ILE A 401 -3.46 -4.09 -15.63
C ILE A 401 -4.99 -4.10 -15.40
N ASP A 402 -5.42 -3.78 -14.18
CA ASP A 402 -6.80 -3.46 -13.78
C ASP A 402 -7.44 -2.42 -14.71
N LYS A 403 -6.79 -1.27 -14.88
CA LYS A 403 -7.37 -0.09 -15.53
C LYS A 403 -7.61 -0.34 -17.03
N GLN A 404 -6.90 -1.29 -17.64
CA GLN A 404 -7.17 -1.76 -18.99
C GLN A 404 -8.19 -2.92 -19.05
N ASP A 405 -8.35 -3.73 -18.01
CA ASP A 405 -9.45 -4.71 -17.91
C ASP A 405 -10.83 -4.02 -17.75
N HIS A 406 -10.90 -2.98 -16.91
CA HIS A 406 -12.03 -2.04 -16.82
C HIS A 406 -12.52 -1.53 -18.18
N ASN A 407 -11.59 -1.27 -19.09
CA ASN A 407 -11.79 -0.76 -20.45
C ASN A 407 -11.95 -1.88 -21.50
N ALA A 408 -12.03 -3.16 -21.08
CA ALA A 408 -12.01 -4.35 -21.94
C ALA A 408 -10.85 -4.37 -22.97
N ASN A 409 -9.71 -3.77 -22.62
CA ASN A 409 -8.57 -3.53 -23.49
C ASN A 409 -7.48 -4.59 -23.28
N ALA A 410 -7.66 -5.76 -23.91
CA ALA A 410 -6.73 -6.89 -23.86
C ALA A 410 -5.28 -6.48 -24.20
N CYS A 411 -5.06 -5.71 -25.26
CA CYS A 411 -3.70 -5.31 -25.63
C CYS A 411 -3.04 -4.40 -24.60
N GLY A 412 -3.76 -3.45 -24.02
CA GLY A 412 -3.24 -2.63 -22.93
C GLY A 412 -2.87 -3.49 -21.72
N GLN A 413 -3.83 -4.29 -21.24
CA GLN A 413 -3.64 -5.25 -20.13
C GLN A 413 -2.41 -6.15 -20.32
N ILE A 414 -2.26 -6.79 -21.49
CA ILE A 414 -1.12 -7.65 -21.79
C ILE A 414 0.20 -6.87 -21.76
N GLY A 415 0.21 -5.61 -22.23
CA GLY A 415 1.39 -4.75 -22.18
C GLY A 415 1.81 -4.36 -20.77
N GLU A 416 0.87 -4.14 -19.86
CA GLU A 416 1.18 -3.79 -18.47
C GLU A 416 1.66 -5.01 -17.66
N THR A 417 1.11 -6.20 -17.92
CA THR A 417 1.63 -7.46 -17.35
C THR A 417 3.05 -7.76 -17.82
N ASP A 418 3.41 -7.37 -19.04
CA ASP A 418 4.76 -7.49 -19.63
C ASP A 418 5.76 -6.48 -19.01
N ASP A 419 5.35 -5.25 -18.71
CA ASP A 419 6.22 -4.29 -17.99
C ASP A 419 6.41 -4.71 -16.51
N LEU A 420 5.38 -5.26 -15.86
CA LEU A 420 5.49 -5.84 -14.53
C LEU A 420 6.40 -7.09 -14.50
N ASP A 421 6.36 -7.95 -15.51
CA ASP A 421 7.29 -9.08 -15.63
C ASP A 421 8.75 -8.61 -15.69
N LYS A 422 9.01 -7.59 -16.52
CA LYS A 422 10.33 -6.97 -16.66
C LYS A 422 10.77 -6.29 -15.37
N ALA A 423 9.85 -5.72 -14.59
CA ALA A 423 10.16 -5.12 -13.29
C ALA A 423 10.58 -6.18 -12.25
N ILE A 424 9.88 -7.32 -12.21
CA ILE A 424 10.24 -8.45 -11.34
C ILE A 424 11.61 -9.04 -11.75
N SER A 425 11.82 -9.25 -13.04
CA SER A 425 13.11 -9.69 -13.60
C SER A 425 14.24 -8.69 -13.30
N ALA A 426 13.97 -7.39 -13.42
CA ALA A 426 14.91 -6.32 -13.12
C ALA A 426 15.30 -6.19 -11.64
N ALA A 427 14.45 -6.62 -10.72
CA ALA A 427 14.79 -6.77 -9.30
C ALA A 427 15.60 -8.04 -9.04
N LEU A 428 15.24 -9.17 -9.66
CA LEU A 428 15.99 -10.43 -9.59
C LEU A 428 17.44 -10.30 -10.09
N ASP A 429 17.68 -9.42 -11.07
CA ASP A 429 19.03 -9.05 -11.54
C ASP A 429 19.89 -8.31 -10.49
N LYS A 430 19.27 -7.63 -9.52
CA LYS A 430 19.94 -6.68 -8.61
C LYS A 430 20.14 -7.23 -7.20
N VAL A 431 19.19 -7.99 -6.66
CA VAL A 431 19.18 -8.35 -5.23
C VAL A 431 19.64 -9.78 -4.96
N ASP A 432 20.33 -9.99 -3.83
CA ASP A 432 20.59 -11.34 -3.33
C ASP A 432 19.34 -11.92 -2.64
N LEU A 433 18.79 -13.01 -3.19
CA LEU A 433 17.67 -13.77 -2.63
C LEU A 433 18.02 -14.53 -1.33
N ASN A 434 19.27 -14.52 -0.88
CA ASN A 434 19.64 -14.97 0.47
C ASN A 434 19.39 -13.88 1.53
N GLU A 435 19.38 -12.60 1.15
CA GLU A 435 19.06 -11.47 2.04
C GLU A 435 17.69 -10.83 1.75
N THR A 436 17.12 -11.03 0.56
CA THR A 436 15.93 -10.33 0.07
C THR A 436 14.77 -11.28 -0.18
N LEU A 437 13.61 -10.96 0.40
CA LEU A 437 12.34 -11.66 0.12
C LEU A 437 11.55 -10.87 -0.94
N ILE A 438 11.38 -11.46 -2.12
CA ILE A 438 10.48 -10.95 -3.16
C ILE A 438 9.12 -11.65 -3.03
N ILE A 439 8.04 -10.88 -3.07
CA ILE A 439 6.65 -11.35 -3.10
C ILE A 439 5.98 -10.77 -4.35
N VAL A 440 5.19 -11.58 -5.05
CA VAL A 440 4.38 -11.21 -6.21
C VAL A 440 2.94 -11.65 -5.96
N THR A 441 1.99 -10.73 -6.12
CA THR A 441 0.54 -10.98 -5.98
C THR A 441 -0.25 -9.96 -6.79
N ALA A 442 -1.56 -10.14 -6.87
CA ALA A 442 -2.51 -9.08 -7.22
C ALA A 442 -3.33 -8.68 -5.98
N ASP A 443 -4.09 -7.60 -6.09
CA ASP A 443 -4.91 -7.06 -5.00
C ASP A 443 -6.35 -7.65 -5.02
N HIS A 444 -6.91 -7.83 -6.21
CA HIS A 444 -8.12 -8.60 -6.53
C HIS A 444 -7.99 -9.27 -7.91
N ALA A 445 -8.94 -10.15 -8.25
CA ALA A 445 -9.08 -10.68 -9.61
C ALA A 445 -10.02 -9.78 -10.44
N HIS A 446 -9.96 -9.89 -11.78
CA HIS A 446 -10.77 -9.05 -12.68
C HIS A 446 -11.70 -9.86 -13.58
N THR A 447 -12.12 -9.33 -14.73
CA THR A 447 -13.12 -9.98 -15.60
C THR A 447 -12.56 -10.75 -16.79
N SER A 448 -11.30 -10.58 -17.19
CA SER A 448 -10.80 -11.16 -18.43
C SER A 448 -10.91 -12.69 -18.43
N GLN A 449 -11.45 -13.28 -19.50
CA GLN A 449 -11.64 -14.73 -19.61
C GLN A 449 -11.22 -15.26 -20.98
N ILE A 450 -10.29 -16.21 -21.01
CA ILE A 450 -9.97 -16.96 -22.23
C ILE A 450 -11.13 -17.90 -22.58
N VAL A 451 -11.69 -17.75 -23.78
CA VAL A 451 -12.86 -18.52 -24.26
C VAL A 451 -12.63 -19.13 -25.66
N GLU A 452 -13.35 -20.21 -25.96
CA GLU A 452 -13.24 -20.95 -27.23
C GLU A 452 -13.64 -20.11 -28.46
N GLU A 453 -14.73 -19.34 -28.33
CA GLU A 453 -15.22 -18.43 -29.36
C GLU A 453 -15.81 -17.14 -28.78
N GLN A 454 -15.99 -16.12 -29.61
CA GLN A 454 -16.63 -14.86 -29.21
C GLN A 454 -18.03 -15.13 -28.62
N PRO A 455 -18.34 -14.66 -27.39
CA PRO A 455 -19.63 -14.87 -26.75
C PRO A 455 -20.73 -13.95 -27.32
N ASN A 456 -21.97 -14.42 -27.32
CA ASN A 456 -23.13 -13.61 -27.76
C ASN A 456 -23.60 -12.58 -26.71
N TYR A 457 -23.09 -12.66 -25.47
CA TYR A 457 -23.64 -11.99 -24.27
C TYR A 457 -22.66 -11.03 -23.58
N ALA A 458 -21.46 -10.87 -24.11
CA ALA A 458 -20.35 -10.13 -23.51
C ALA A 458 -19.53 -9.45 -24.61
N LEU A 459 -18.65 -8.52 -24.24
CA LEU A 459 -17.64 -7.99 -25.15
C LEU A 459 -16.48 -8.97 -25.26
N SER A 460 -15.76 -8.97 -26.39
CA SER A 460 -14.55 -9.77 -26.56
C SER A 460 -13.54 -9.17 -27.53
N THR A 461 -12.27 -9.49 -27.30
CA THR A 461 -11.16 -9.19 -28.20
C THR A 461 -10.60 -10.50 -28.74
N VAL A 462 -10.56 -10.64 -30.08
CA VAL A 462 -9.91 -11.77 -30.75
C VAL A 462 -8.47 -11.38 -31.09
N LEU A 463 -7.50 -12.03 -30.45
CA LEU A 463 -6.07 -11.81 -30.61
C LEU A 463 -5.43 -12.91 -31.47
N LYS A 464 -4.26 -12.60 -32.05
CA LYS A 464 -3.38 -13.55 -32.70
C LYS A 464 -1.98 -13.50 -32.10
N SER A 465 -1.58 -14.56 -31.38
CA SER A 465 -0.26 -14.64 -30.76
C SER A 465 0.85 -14.39 -31.79
N PRO A 466 1.84 -13.51 -31.50
CA PRO A 466 3.03 -13.36 -32.33
C PRO A 466 3.95 -14.58 -32.32
N ILE A 467 3.83 -15.49 -31.34
CA ILE A 467 4.79 -16.58 -31.10
C ILE A 467 4.48 -17.81 -31.96
N ASP A 468 3.28 -18.37 -31.84
CA ASP A 468 2.84 -19.59 -32.54
C ASP A 468 1.74 -19.31 -33.61
N GLY A 469 1.19 -18.09 -33.62
CA GLY A 469 0.09 -17.71 -34.50
C GLY A 469 -1.30 -18.18 -34.04
N ALA A 470 -1.43 -18.71 -32.82
CA ALA A 470 -2.69 -19.13 -32.23
C ALA A 470 -3.70 -17.98 -32.12
N LYS A 471 -5.00 -18.31 -32.23
CA LYS A 471 -6.11 -17.38 -32.01
C LYS A 471 -6.53 -17.48 -30.54
N ILE A 472 -6.50 -16.37 -29.82
CA ILE A 472 -6.90 -16.28 -28.41
C ILE A 472 -8.14 -15.37 -28.36
N THR A 473 -9.24 -15.82 -27.77
CA THR A 473 -10.42 -14.97 -27.56
C THR A 473 -10.49 -14.60 -26.09
N VAL A 474 -10.44 -13.30 -25.78
CA VAL A 474 -10.58 -12.79 -24.40
C VAL A 474 -11.94 -12.12 -24.28
N ALA A 475 -12.75 -12.55 -23.31
CA ALA A 475 -14.09 -12.04 -23.04
C ALA A 475 -14.16 -11.18 -21.77
N TYR A 476 -15.05 -10.20 -21.76
CA TYR A 476 -15.25 -9.20 -20.72
C TYR A 476 -16.75 -9.05 -20.43
N GLY A 477 -17.20 -9.36 -19.21
CA GLY A 477 -18.62 -9.68 -18.96
C GLY A 477 -19.16 -9.43 -17.56
N THR A 478 -18.52 -8.58 -16.76
CA THR A 478 -18.93 -8.25 -15.37
C THR A 478 -19.47 -6.83 -15.20
N SER A 479 -19.67 -6.06 -16.29
CA SER A 479 -20.28 -4.74 -16.18
C SER A 479 -21.72 -4.83 -15.63
N PRO A 480 -22.12 -3.99 -14.66
CA PRO A 480 -23.50 -3.93 -14.19
C PRO A 480 -24.44 -3.28 -15.22
N ASP A 481 -23.88 -2.45 -16.10
CA ASP A 481 -24.59 -1.63 -17.08
C ASP A 481 -24.66 -2.32 -18.45
N GLN A 482 -25.57 -1.88 -19.31
CA GLN A 482 -25.67 -2.45 -20.66
C GLN A 482 -24.65 -1.82 -21.61
N MET A 483 -23.62 -2.61 -21.94
CA MET A 483 -22.61 -2.35 -23.00
C MET A 483 -23.19 -2.23 -24.45
N TYR A 484 -24.50 -2.04 -24.58
CA TYR A 484 -25.27 -2.16 -25.83
C TYR A 484 -26.08 -0.87 -26.09
N ALA A 485 -25.43 0.17 -26.60
CA ALA A 485 -26.06 1.47 -26.87
C ALA A 485 -26.38 1.72 -28.36
N ASN A 486 -27.07 0.77 -29.01
CA ASN A 486 -27.51 0.75 -30.42
C ASN A 486 -26.44 0.83 -31.53
N ASP A 487 -25.37 1.58 -31.34
CA ASP A 487 -24.20 1.62 -32.23
C ASP A 487 -23.11 0.64 -31.75
N ASP A 488 -22.07 0.41 -32.57
CA ASP A 488 -21.02 -0.59 -32.31
C ASP A 488 -19.75 -0.04 -31.63
N ALA A 489 -19.81 1.19 -31.12
CA ALA A 489 -18.80 1.75 -30.23
C ALA A 489 -19.17 1.45 -28.77
N PRO A 490 -18.34 0.73 -27.98
CA PRO A 490 -18.51 0.65 -26.54
C PRO A 490 -18.24 2.03 -25.92
N LYS A 491 -18.97 2.35 -24.84
CA LYS A 491 -18.72 3.55 -24.05
C LYS A 491 -17.72 3.22 -22.94
N PHE A 492 -16.51 3.76 -23.03
CA PHE A 492 -15.55 3.77 -21.92
C PHE A 492 -15.26 5.19 -21.41
N ASP A 493 -15.68 6.21 -22.18
CA ASP A 493 -15.76 7.59 -21.72
C ASP A 493 -17.10 7.81 -20.98
N GLU A 494 -17.02 8.49 -19.83
CA GLU A 494 -18.10 8.78 -18.87
C GLU A 494 -18.58 7.57 -18.03
N VAL A 495 -18.96 7.84 -16.77
CA VAL A 495 -19.35 6.86 -15.74
C VAL A 495 -20.68 6.16 -16.11
N GLU A 496 -20.92 4.96 -15.54
CA GLU A 496 -22.03 4.02 -15.88
C GLU A 496 -21.77 3.11 -17.09
N SER A 497 -20.51 2.75 -17.36
CA SER A 497 -20.16 1.73 -18.38
C SER A 497 -18.73 1.14 -18.21
N SER A 498 -18.48 0.36 -17.15
CA SER A 498 -17.17 -0.30 -16.93
C SER A 498 -17.29 -1.74 -16.44
N MET A 499 -16.26 -2.57 -16.67
CA MET A 499 -16.21 -3.95 -16.18
C MET A 499 -15.86 -4.01 -14.68
N SER A 500 -16.56 -4.84 -13.91
CA SER A 500 -16.34 -4.97 -12.46
C SER A 500 -15.23 -5.99 -12.13
N HIS A 501 -14.51 -5.77 -11.03
CA HIS A 501 -13.60 -6.77 -10.45
C HIS A 501 -14.36 -8.07 -10.07
N THR A 502 -13.62 -9.15 -9.78
CA THR A 502 -14.20 -10.41 -9.29
C THR A 502 -13.63 -10.86 -7.95
N GLY A 503 -14.49 -11.42 -7.10
CA GLY A 503 -14.15 -11.91 -5.75
C GLY A 503 -13.41 -13.26 -5.73
N THR A 504 -12.66 -13.58 -6.78
CA THR A 504 -11.95 -14.85 -6.93
C THR A 504 -10.67 -14.83 -6.09
N GLN A 505 -10.33 -15.95 -5.43
CA GLN A 505 -9.01 -16.10 -4.83
C GLN A 505 -7.94 -16.12 -5.92
N LEU A 506 -6.79 -15.50 -5.68
CA LEU A 506 -5.74 -15.29 -6.68
C LEU A 506 -4.37 -15.75 -6.19
N ARG A 507 -3.45 -16.03 -7.13
CA ARG A 507 -2.06 -16.40 -6.89
C ARG A 507 -1.29 -15.38 -6.04
N ILE A 508 -0.67 -15.89 -4.97
CA ILE A 508 0.47 -15.26 -4.31
C ILE A 508 1.70 -16.17 -4.44
N ALA A 509 2.85 -15.60 -4.76
CA ALA A 509 4.12 -16.31 -4.90
C ALA A 509 5.25 -15.53 -4.23
N ALA A 510 6.25 -16.24 -3.69
CA ALA A 510 7.39 -15.62 -3.03
C ALA A 510 8.69 -16.42 -3.19
N SER A 511 9.82 -15.70 -3.20
CA SER A 511 11.18 -16.26 -3.21
C SER A 511 12.08 -15.45 -2.25
N GLY A 512 12.90 -16.13 -1.45
CA GLY A 512 13.79 -15.52 -0.46
C GLY A 512 13.38 -15.78 1.00
N PRO A 513 14.04 -15.15 1.99
CA PRO A 513 14.00 -15.63 3.38
C PRO A 513 12.60 -15.61 4.00
N GLY A 514 12.08 -16.81 4.26
CA GLY A 514 10.75 -16.99 4.82
C GLY A 514 9.59 -17.02 3.81
N ALA A 515 9.88 -17.03 2.49
CA ALA A 515 8.88 -17.11 1.41
C ALA A 515 7.85 -18.23 1.57
N GLN A 516 8.20 -19.32 2.27
CA GLN A 516 7.27 -20.41 2.54
C GLN A 516 6.03 -19.99 3.38
N ARG A 517 6.01 -18.75 3.92
CA ARG A 517 4.85 -18.13 4.58
C ARG A 517 3.62 -17.94 3.68
N VAL A 518 3.78 -17.87 2.35
CA VAL A 518 2.66 -17.69 1.40
C VAL A 518 2.01 -19.01 0.94
N ASN A 519 2.46 -20.16 1.45
CA ASN A 519 2.00 -21.47 0.96
C ASN A 519 0.56 -21.81 1.37
N GLY A 520 -0.21 -22.36 0.43
CA GLY A 520 -1.57 -22.85 0.70
C GLY A 520 -2.65 -21.77 0.49
N LEU A 521 -3.58 -21.65 1.43
CA LEU A 521 -4.69 -20.68 1.38
C LEU A 521 -4.59 -19.69 2.54
N THR A 522 -4.00 -18.53 2.27
CA THR A 522 -3.87 -17.39 3.18
C THR A 522 -5.03 -16.40 3.03
N ASP A 523 -5.08 -15.38 3.87
CA ASP A 523 -5.82 -14.15 3.63
C ASP A 523 -4.83 -13.05 3.21
N GLN A 524 -5.30 -12.02 2.53
CA GLN A 524 -4.51 -10.85 2.18
C GLN A 524 -3.84 -10.19 3.41
N THR A 525 -4.47 -10.28 4.59
CA THR A 525 -3.87 -9.83 5.86
C THR A 525 -2.70 -10.70 6.33
N ASP A 526 -2.58 -11.98 5.95
CA ASP A 526 -1.36 -12.77 6.25
C ASP A 526 -0.13 -12.22 5.49
N ASN A 527 -0.31 -11.43 4.42
CA ASN A 527 0.81 -10.81 3.69
C ASN A 527 1.51 -9.72 4.53
N PHE A 528 0.73 -8.91 5.27
CA PHE A 528 1.27 -7.96 6.26
C PHE A 528 2.21 -8.66 7.25
N TYR A 529 1.72 -9.73 7.88
CA TYR A 529 2.52 -10.51 8.84
C TYR A 529 3.67 -11.26 8.17
N THR A 530 3.57 -11.61 6.89
CA THR A 530 4.66 -12.23 6.13
C THR A 530 5.83 -11.26 5.94
N ILE A 531 5.54 -10.00 5.62
CA ILE A 531 6.51 -8.92 5.42
C ILE A 531 7.05 -8.45 6.78
N ALA A 532 6.18 -8.15 7.75
CA ALA A 532 6.57 -7.71 9.08
C ALA A 532 7.46 -8.74 9.79
N LYS A 533 7.11 -10.05 9.75
CA LYS A 533 7.94 -11.12 10.31
C LYS A 533 9.24 -11.35 9.51
N ALA A 534 9.29 -11.01 8.22
CA ALA A 534 10.54 -11.06 7.45
C ALA A 534 11.50 -9.94 7.90
N LEU A 535 11.01 -8.71 7.92
CA LEU A 535 11.80 -7.51 8.18
C LEU A 535 12.09 -7.28 9.68
N GLY A 536 11.36 -7.94 10.58
CA GLY A 536 11.48 -7.75 12.03
C GLY A 536 10.71 -6.52 12.55
N LEU A 537 9.59 -6.19 11.91
CA LEU A 537 8.79 -5.01 12.25
C LEU A 537 7.83 -5.28 13.42
N ALA A 538 7.44 -4.20 14.10
CA ALA A 538 6.29 -4.20 15.00
C ALA A 538 5.04 -4.71 14.27
N SER A 539 4.26 -5.58 14.91
CA SER A 539 3.06 -6.18 14.29
C SER A 539 1.95 -6.50 15.30
N THR A 540 2.02 -5.89 16.48
CA THR A 540 1.02 -6.04 17.56
C THR A 540 0.81 -4.71 18.28
N ALA A 541 -0.34 -4.56 18.94
CA ALA A 541 -0.68 -3.34 19.68
C ALA A 541 0.29 -3.01 20.83
N ASP A 542 1.03 -3.99 21.36
CA ASP A 542 2.06 -3.74 22.37
C ASP A 542 3.41 -3.36 21.73
N ASP A 543 3.74 -3.86 20.54
CA ASP A 543 4.88 -3.36 19.78
C ASP A 543 4.69 -1.88 19.39
N TYR A 544 3.48 -1.50 18.94
CA TYR A 544 3.17 -0.11 18.60
C TYR A 544 3.30 0.80 19.84
N LYS A 545 2.81 0.39 21.01
CA LYS A 545 3.05 1.12 22.27
C LYS A 545 4.54 1.24 22.59
N ASN A 546 5.35 0.20 22.34
CA ASN A 546 6.80 0.28 22.54
C ASN A 546 7.48 1.27 21.59
N LEU A 547 7.00 1.40 20.34
CA LEU A 547 7.46 2.42 19.39
C LEU A 547 7.10 3.86 19.80
N SER A 548 5.98 4.05 20.51
CA SER A 548 5.54 5.35 21.05
C SER A 548 5.96 5.62 22.51
N ALA A 549 6.52 4.63 23.23
CA ALA A 549 6.95 4.76 24.62
C ALA A 549 8.10 5.75 24.84
N GLY A 550 8.79 6.14 23.77
CA GLY A 550 9.83 7.16 23.74
C GLY A 550 9.33 8.56 23.38
N MET A 551 8.01 8.83 23.38
CA MET A 551 7.46 10.16 23.08
C MET A 551 8.10 11.25 23.95
N ASP A 552 8.52 12.34 23.31
CA ASP A 552 8.82 13.59 23.98
C ASP A 552 8.40 14.80 23.13
N TYR A 553 8.17 15.94 23.78
CA TYR A 553 7.90 17.22 23.15
C TYR A 553 8.57 18.40 23.86
N ALA A 554 8.88 19.43 23.09
CA ALA A 554 9.42 20.70 23.55
C ALA A 554 8.63 21.87 22.97
N VAL A 555 8.67 23.03 23.64
CA VAL A 555 8.25 24.30 23.01
C VAL A 555 9.46 24.97 22.39
N ASN A 556 9.35 25.31 21.11
CA ASN A 556 10.37 26.04 20.37
C ASN A 556 9.91 27.49 20.18
N VAL A 557 10.84 28.44 20.23
CA VAL A 557 10.57 29.87 19.98
C VAL A 557 11.61 30.41 19.00
N LYS A 558 11.14 30.85 17.83
CA LYS A 558 12.02 31.27 16.72
C LYS A 558 11.35 32.35 15.89
N ASP A 559 12.07 33.44 15.62
CA ASP A 559 11.67 34.52 14.69
C ASP A 559 10.26 35.10 14.95
N GLY A 560 9.83 35.14 16.22
CA GLY A 560 8.50 35.60 16.64
C GLY A 560 7.43 34.49 16.72
N LYS A 561 7.72 33.30 16.21
CA LYS A 561 6.84 32.12 16.29
C LYS A 561 7.11 31.27 17.53
N VAL A 562 6.07 30.58 17.99
CA VAL A 562 6.09 29.56 19.04
C VAL A 562 5.49 28.27 18.50
N SER A 563 6.22 27.15 18.58
CA SER A 563 5.72 25.81 18.22
C SER A 563 5.76 24.84 19.40
N LEU A 564 4.90 23.82 19.36
CA LEU A 564 5.05 22.58 20.11
C LEU A 564 5.62 21.53 19.16
N ASP A 565 6.87 21.14 19.39
CA ASP A 565 7.62 20.18 18.58
C ASP A 565 7.52 18.79 19.25
N VAL A 566 6.80 17.86 18.60
CA VAL A 566 6.50 16.52 19.12
C VAL A 566 7.32 15.46 18.37
N THR A 567 7.86 14.50 19.12
CA THR A 567 8.75 13.43 18.63
C THR A 567 8.43 12.09 19.30
N GLY A 568 8.90 10.98 18.72
CA GLY A 568 8.93 9.68 19.40
C GLY A 568 7.60 8.91 19.46
N LEU A 569 6.58 9.32 18.71
CA LEU A 569 5.27 8.66 18.57
C LEU A 569 5.27 7.62 17.42
N ASN A 570 6.30 6.78 17.30
CA ASN A 570 6.51 5.98 16.08
C ASN A 570 5.57 4.78 15.92
N GLY A 571 4.67 4.52 16.89
CA GLY A 571 3.59 3.54 16.78
C GLY A 571 2.21 4.16 16.60
N ASP A 572 2.13 5.48 16.39
CA ASP A 572 0.90 6.22 16.13
C ASP A 572 0.95 6.90 14.76
N ALA A 573 -0.18 6.88 14.07
CA ALA A 573 -0.39 7.59 12.82
C ALA A 573 -0.83 9.04 13.05
N SER A 574 -1.50 9.30 14.18
CA SER A 574 -1.95 10.64 14.57
C SER A 574 -1.97 10.83 16.09
N PHE A 575 -1.87 12.08 16.53
CA PHE A 575 -1.96 12.46 17.94
C PHE A 575 -2.96 13.58 18.20
N SER A 576 -3.45 13.64 19.43
CA SER A 576 -4.17 14.79 19.97
C SER A 576 -3.31 15.53 20.98
N TYR A 577 -3.57 16.84 21.13
CA TYR A 577 -2.90 17.67 22.13
C TYR A 577 -3.88 18.65 22.79
N ALA A 578 -3.56 19.08 24.00
CA ALA A 578 -4.23 20.17 24.69
C ALA A 578 -3.21 21.03 25.47
N VAL A 579 -3.34 22.35 25.36
CA VAL A 579 -2.51 23.36 26.04
C VAL A 579 -3.42 24.17 26.98
N THR A 580 -3.15 24.08 28.27
CA THR A 580 -3.95 24.67 29.35
C THR A 580 -3.14 25.69 30.13
N ASP A 581 -3.62 26.91 30.30
CA ASP A 581 -2.98 27.92 31.15
C ASP A 581 -2.93 27.42 32.60
N ALA A 582 -1.73 27.26 33.16
CA ALA A 582 -1.53 26.60 34.45
C ALA A 582 -2.05 27.42 35.64
N ALA A 583 -2.28 28.73 35.45
CA ALA A 583 -2.80 29.61 36.50
C ALA A 583 -4.33 29.73 36.49
N THR A 584 -4.97 29.56 35.33
CA THR A 584 -6.44 29.69 35.18
C THR A 584 -7.18 28.36 34.99
N GLY A 585 -6.48 27.31 34.55
CA GLY A 585 -7.10 26.04 34.14
C GLY A 585 -7.84 26.12 32.81
N GLN A 586 -7.67 27.21 32.04
CA GLN A 586 -8.33 27.40 30.75
C GLN A 586 -7.52 26.76 29.62
N VAL A 587 -8.16 25.92 28.80
CA VAL A 587 -7.58 25.44 27.52
C VAL A 587 -7.48 26.62 26.54
N VAL A 588 -6.29 26.85 26.00
CA VAL A 588 -5.99 27.94 25.05
C VAL A 588 -5.69 27.45 23.63
N ALA A 589 -5.22 26.22 23.49
CA ALA A 589 -5.10 25.50 22.23
C ALA A 589 -5.39 24.01 22.45
N GLN A 590 -5.94 23.35 21.44
CA GLN A 590 -6.09 21.90 21.39
C GLN A 590 -6.24 21.47 19.94
N SER A 591 -5.85 20.23 19.63
CA SER A 591 -6.21 19.57 18.37
C SER A 591 -7.73 19.45 18.23
N VAL A 592 -8.23 19.38 17.00
CA VAL A 592 -9.62 18.93 16.77
C VAL A 592 -9.72 17.44 17.13
N ASP A 593 -10.75 17.09 17.90
CA ASP A 593 -11.05 15.73 18.34
C ASP A 593 -12.56 15.47 18.23
N GLY A 594 -12.94 14.21 18.01
CA GLY A 594 -14.33 13.79 17.79
C GLY A 594 -14.55 12.88 16.57
N ASP A 595 -13.67 12.93 15.56
CA ASP A 595 -13.61 11.93 14.47
C ASP A 595 -12.24 11.23 14.45
N PRO A 596 -12.16 9.93 14.07
CA PRO A 596 -10.89 9.20 14.01
C PRO A 596 -9.80 9.74 13.07
N VAL A 597 -10.14 10.48 12.00
CA VAL A 597 -9.14 11.10 11.09
C VAL A 597 -8.88 12.59 11.36
N SER A 598 -9.42 13.13 12.47
CA SER A 598 -8.97 14.42 13.03
C SER A 598 -7.64 14.31 13.79
N GLY A 599 -7.07 15.46 14.17
CA GLY A 599 -5.83 15.55 14.94
C GLY A 599 -4.58 15.72 14.07
N GLU A 600 -3.42 15.74 14.72
CA GLU A 600 -2.15 16.04 14.06
C GLU A 600 -1.53 14.78 13.45
N ARG A 601 -1.08 14.85 12.19
CA ARG A 601 -0.39 13.75 11.50
C ARG A 601 1.01 13.54 12.10
N VAL A 602 1.33 12.30 12.48
CA VAL A 602 2.69 11.93 12.91
C VAL A 602 3.60 11.89 11.68
N ARG A 603 4.75 12.59 11.76
CA ARG A 603 5.87 12.41 10.84
C ARG A 603 6.80 11.35 11.41
N THR A 604 6.67 10.09 10.97
CA THR A 604 7.41 8.95 11.53
C THR A 604 8.92 9.20 11.49
N MET A 605 9.62 8.89 12.59
CA MET A 605 11.05 9.14 12.83
C MET A 605 11.51 10.62 12.68
N GLN A 606 10.59 11.57 12.80
CA GLN A 606 10.84 13.01 12.64
C GLN A 606 10.10 13.81 13.73
N THR A 607 10.20 15.14 13.65
CA THR A 607 9.42 16.08 14.48
C THR A 607 8.15 16.50 13.75
N THR A 608 6.98 16.33 14.37
CA THR A 608 5.77 17.08 13.97
C THR A 608 5.70 18.36 14.81
N SER A 609 5.68 19.52 14.15
CA SER A 609 5.59 20.83 14.81
C SER A 609 4.20 21.42 14.69
N VAL A 610 3.63 21.84 15.82
CA VAL A 610 2.30 22.46 15.92
C VAL A 610 2.45 23.95 16.25
N GLU A 611 1.88 24.84 15.42
CA GLU A 611 1.96 26.30 15.58
C GLU A 611 1.06 26.78 16.75
N LEU A 612 1.65 27.47 17.73
CA LEU A 612 0.98 27.95 18.95
C LEU A 612 1.01 29.48 19.14
N THR A 613 1.68 30.24 18.27
CA THR A 613 1.96 31.68 18.43
C THR A 613 0.78 32.51 18.93
N ASP A 614 -0.36 32.48 18.23
CA ASP A 614 -1.55 33.27 18.59
C ASP A 614 -2.41 32.65 19.72
N LYS A 615 -1.92 31.60 20.39
CA LYS A 615 -2.64 30.84 21.43
C LYS A 615 -1.99 30.94 22.81
N VAL A 616 -0.67 31.11 22.87
CA VAL A 616 0.09 31.19 24.12
C VAL A 616 0.63 32.60 24.36
N THR A 617 1.30 32.82 25.49
CA THR A 617 1.89 34.11 25.84
C THR A 617 3.26 33.89 26.46
N GLU A 618 4.24 34.68 26.03
CA GLU A 618 5.59 34.66 26.58
C GLU A 618 5.61 34.83 28.11
N GLY A 619 6.52 34.13 28.78
CA GLY A 619 6.70 34.15 30.24
C GLY A 619 5.67 33.35 31.04
N LYS A 620 4.52 32.96 30.47
CA LYS A 620 3.51 32.12 31.15
C LYS A 620 3.90 30.63 31.15
N THR A 621 3.37 29.91 32.13
CA THR A 621 3.42 28.44 32.22
C THR A 621 2.09 27.83 31.78
N TYR A 622 2.19 26.75 31.00
CA TYR A 622 1.06 25.97 30.52
C TYR A 622 1.26 24.51 30.87
N LYS A 623 0.20 23.81 31.28
CA LYS A 623 0.17 22.35 31.22
C LYS A 623 -0.14 21.95 29.78
N VAL A 624 0.76 21.16 29.19
CA VAL A 624 0.56 20.48 27.92
C VAL A 624 0.23 19.01 28.20
N THR A 625 -0.68 18.46 27.41
CA THR A 625 -0.98 17.04 27.30
C THR A 625 -0.86 16.67 25.82
N VAL A 626 -0.12 15.61 25.48
CA VAL A 626 -0.07 15.02 24.13
C VAL A 626 -0.38 13.53 24.25
N THR A 627 -1.19 12.97 23.35
CA THR A 627 -1.63 11.57 23.36
C THR A 627 -1.63 10.98 21.96
N GLY A 628 -0.92 9.87 21.75
CA GLY A 628 -1.01 9.07 20.51
C GLY A 628 -2.39 8.39 20.40
N ARG A 629 -3.07 8.52 19.25
CA ARG A 629 -4.47 8.08 19.10
C ARG A 629 -4.62 6.57 18.88
N GLN A 630 -3.58 5.86 18.46
CA GLN A 630 -3.59 4.41 18.21
C GLN A 630 -3.05 3.62 19.41
N THR A 631 -1.99 4.12 20.07
CA THR A 631 -1.34 3.45 21.21
C THR A 631 -1.95 3.84 22.56
N GLY A 632 -2.53 5.03 22.65
CA GLY A 632 -2.99 5.63 23.91
C GLY A 632 -1.85 6.09 24.83
N VAL A 633 -0.59 6.13 24.35
CA VAL A 633 0.54 6.65 25.12
C VAL A 633 0.38 8.17 25.25
N ALA A 634 0.36 8.66 26.49
CA ALA A 634 0.12 10.06 26.82
C ALA A 634 1.24 10.65 27.68
N LEU A 635 1.57 11.92 27.46
CA LEU A 635 2.61 12.65 28.19
C LEU A 635 2.10 14.03 28.65
N ASP A 636 2.07 14.21 29.97
CA ASP A 636 1.73 15.45 30.66
C ASP A 636 3.01 16.17 31.12
N LYS A 637 3.18 17.44 30.74
CA LYS A 637 4.27 18.31 31.21
C LYS A 637 3.77 19.73 31.45
N GLU A 638 4.35 20.43 32.42
CA GLU A 638 4.29 21.89 32.47
C GLU A 638 5.45 22.48 31.67
N ILE A 639 5.17 23.46 30.81
CA ILE A 639 6.16 24.18 30.02
C ILE A 639 5.93 25.67 30.20
N GLN A 640 7.01 26.40 30.51
CA GLN A 640 7.02 27.86 30.46
C GLN A 640 7.41 28.32 29.06
N ILE A 641 6.62 29.20 28.44
CA ILE A 641 6.99 29.84 27.17
C ILE A 641 8.14 30.81 27.47
N PRO A 642 9.33 30.67 26.85
CA PRO A 642 10.41 31.62 27.01
C PRO A 642 9.95 33.05 26.69
N ALA A 643 10.37 34.03 27.48
CA ALA A 643 10.32 35.41 27.06
C ALA A 643 11.44 35.67 26.06
N GLN A 644 11.15 36.34 24.95
CA GLN A 644 12.18 36.76 24.01
C GLN A 644 13.08 37.79 24.69
N THR A 645 14.30 37.35 25.04
CA THR A 645 15.39 38.26 25.34
C THR A 645 15.71 39.02 24.06
N THR A 646 15.19 40.24 23.94
CA THR A 646 15.71 41.21 22.97
C THR A 646 17.21 41.34 23.20
N SER A 647 18.02 40.97 22.20
CA SER A 647 19.47 41.03 22.30
C SER A 647 19.89 42.43 22.73
N GLU A 648 20.53 42.57 23.90
CA GLU A 648 20.95 43.87 24.40
C GLU A 648 21.88 44.54 23.38
N VAL A 649 21.41 45.65 22.80
CA VAL A 649 22.24 46.52 21.97
C VAL A 649 23.17 47.28 22.91
N ILE A 650 24.27 46.63 23.30
CA ILE A 650 25.30 47.18 24.20
C ILE A 650 25.81 48.52 23.61
N PRO A 651 25.57 49.68 24.25
CA PRO A 651 25.88 50.96 23.62
C PRO A 651 27.36 51.34 23.70
N GLY A 652 28.13 50.89 22.70
CA GLY A 652 29.09 51.76 22.02
C GLY A 652 30.60 51.58 22.27
N LYS A 653 31.34 51.68 21.15
CA LYS A 653 32.54 52.53 21.06
C LYS A 653 32.71 53.02 19.61
N PRO A 654 33.17 54.26 19.34
CA PRO A 654 33.09 54.84 18.00
C PRO A 654 34.40 54.76 17.19
N THR A 655 34.27 54.30 15.95
CA THR A 655 35.11 54.60 14.77
C THR A 655 34.17 54.59 13.56
N GLY A 656 34.40 55.29 12.46
CA GLY A 656 35.41 56.29 12.11
C GLY A 656 35.07 56.69 10.66
N GLY A 657 34.52 57.89 10.46
CA GLY A 657 33.67 58.14 9.28
C GLY A 657 34.39 58.41 7.97
N ASN A 658 33.64 58.33 6.87
CA ASN A 658 33.80 59.24 5.75
C ASN A 658 32.44 59.47 5.05
N ALA A 659 32.27 60.60 4.36
CA ALA A 659 30.95 61.08 3.93
C ALA A 659 30.88 61.35 2.42
N ASN A 660 29.65 61.26 1.86
CA ASN A 660 29.01 62.08 0.81
C ASN A 660 27.79 61.30 0.24
N ALA A 661 26.54 61.74 0.39
CA ALA A 661 25.85 62.90 -0.21
C ALA A 661 25.21 62.56 -1.59
N ALA A 662 23.96 62.92 -1.92
CA ALA A 662 22.90 63.58 -1.13
C ALA A 662 21.49 63.48 -1.78
N GLY A 663 20.44 63.71 -0.97
CA GLY A 663 19.13 64.27 -1.41
C GLY A 663 17.98 63.29 -1.75
N ASN A 664 16.70 63.66 -1.61
CA ASN A 664 16.15 64.84 -0.92
C ASN A 664 14.66 64.68 -0.46
N ALA A 665 14.46 64.53 0.85
CA ALA A 665 13.40 65.06 1.73
C ALA A 665 11.95 65.36 1.24
N SER A 666 10.96 64.73 1.90
CA SER A 666 9.75 65.36 2.53
C SER A 666 8.76 64.28 3.04
N ALA A 667 7.72 64.55 3.86
CA ALA A 667 7.66 65.23 5.17
C ALA A 667 6.24 65.06 5.81
N ALA A 668 6.15 65.19 7.15
CA ALA A 668 4.91 65.33 7.97
C ALA A 668 4.05 64.08 8.29
N SER A 669 3.26 64.21 9.36
CA SER A 669 2.40 63.21 10.05
C SER A 669 1.21 63.97 10.70
N PRO A 670 0.36 63.40 11.58
CA PRO A 670 -0.37 62.11 11.60
C PRO A 670 -1.91 62.34 11.72
N LEU A 671 -2.66 61.38 12.34
CA LEU A 671 -4.11 61.36 12.67
C LEU A 671 -5.03 60.80 11.56
N GLY A 672 -6.16 60.14 11.86
CA GLY A 672 -6.82 59.93 13.17
C GLY A 672 -7.76 58.71 13.24
N LYS A 673 -8.58 58.63 14.30
CA LYS A 673 -9.40 57.45 14.70
C LYS A 673 -10.88 57.56 14.29
N THR A 674 -11.51 56.42 13.97
CA THR A 674 -12.87 55.94 14.36
C THR A 674 -13.01 54.52 13.79
N GLY A 675 -13.41 53.46 14.51
CA GLY A 675 -14.69 53.18 15.20
C GLY A 675 -15.05 51.72 14.84
N VAL A 676 -16.02 51.00 15.43
CA VAL A 676 -16.99 51.25 16.52
C VAL A 676 -17.16 49.94 17.30
N ALA A 677 -17.33 50.00 18.63
CA ALA A 677 -17.69 48.84 19.44
C ALA A 677 -19.19 48.87 19.80
N ILE A 678 -19.83 47.70 19.85
CA ILE A 678 -21.23 47.52 20.29
C ILE A 678 -21.26 46.55 21.47
N ILE A 679 -22.09 46.83 22.48
CA ILE A 679 -22.22 46.10 23.75
C ILE A 679 -23.67 45.59 23.87
N GLY A 680 -23.89 44.35 24.33
CA GLY A 680 -25.25 43.77 24.34
C GLY A 680 -25.49 42.44 25.09
N VAL A 681 -25.05 42.35 26.36
CA VAL A 681 -25.66 41.70 27.56
C VAL A 681 -26.69 40.54 27.42
N VAL A 682 -26.71 39.64 28.44
CA VAL A 682 -27.79 38.70 28.91
C VAL A 682 -27.43 37.22 28.72
N VAL A 683 -27.54 36.29 29.69
CA VAL A 683 -27.68 36.29 31.18
C VAL A 683 -27.14 34.93 31.70
N LEU A 684 -26.74 34.80 32.97
CA LEU A 684 -26.38 33.52 33.61
C LEU A 684 -27.41 33.08 34.67
N ALA A 685 -27.84 31.82 34.65
CA ALA A 685 -28.56 31.16 35.75
C ALA A 685 -28.43 29.62 35.66
N ALA A 686 -28.31 28.92 36.80
CA ALA A 686 -28.19 27.47 36.86
C ALA A 686 -28.86 26.89 38.13
N ALA A 687 -29.42 25.67 38.03
CA ALA A 687 -29.82 24.84 39.17
C ALA A 687 -29.92 23.36 38.77
N LEU A 688 -29.61 22.47 39.71
CA LEU A 688 -29.73 21.01 39.60
C LEU A 688 -31.10 20.53 40.15
N VAL A 689 -31.52 19.32 39.80
CA VAL A 689 -31.85 18.24 40.78
C VAL A 689 -32.12 16.91 40.06
N SER A 690 -31.80 15.80 40.73
CA SER A 690 -31.90 14.43 40.23
C SER A 690 -33.19 13.72 40.62
N THR A 691 -33.65 12.77 39.79
CA THR A 691 -34.04 11.39 40.17
C THR A 691 -34.45 10.59 38.92
N GLY A 692 -34.47 9.26 39.01
CA GLY A 692 -34.96 8.37 37.96
C GLY A 692 -35.55 7.08 38.55
N LEU A 693 -36.12 6.21 37.71
CA LEU A 693 -36.45 4.83 38.07
C LEU A 693 -36.58 3.93 36.82
N ALA A 694 -36.80 2.62 37.01
CA ALA A 694 -36.60 1.61 35.98
C ALA A 694 -37.78 0.65 35.77
N VAL A 695 -37.78 -0.03 34.62
CA VAL A 695 -38.38 -1.35 34.33
C VAL A 695 -39.92 -1.52 34.45
N ARG A 696 -40.59 -1.49 33.28
CA ARG A 696 -41.52 -2.50 32.72
C ARG A 696 -42.05 -1.99 31.36
N THR A 697 -42.37 -2.81 30.35
CA THR A 697 -43.35 -3.90 30.36
C THR A 697 -43.03 -5.07 29.40
N ILE A 698 -43.81 -6.16 29.54
CA ILE A 698 -43.71 -7.40 28.76
C ILE A 698 -44.44 -7.27 27.41
N LYS A 699 -43.90 -7.87 26.34
CA LYS A 699 -44.54 -7.98 25.02
C LYS A 699 -44.84 -9.46 24.71
N SER A 700 -46.11 -9.85 24.64
CA SER A 700 -46.51 -11.23 24.27
C SER A 700 -47.91 -11.29 23.63
N ARG A 701 -48.16 -12.39 22.88
CA ARG A 701 -49.23 -12.60 21.85
C ARG A 701 -48.87 -11.94 20.50
N ARG A 702 -48.61 -12.66 19.41
CA ARG A 702 -49.30 -13.76 18.68
C ARG A 702 -50.64 -13.35 18.06
N PHE A 703 -50.63 -13.18 16.72
CA PHE A 703 -51.58 -13.61 15.67
C PHE A 703 -51.16 -12.86 14.39
N GLY A 704 -51.22 -13.39 13.17
CA GLY A 704 -51.54 -14.75 12.71
C GLY A 704 -51.02 -14.97 11.28
N SER A 705 -51.26 -16.14 10.67
CA SER A 705 -50.82 -16.48 9.30
C SER A 705 -51.97 -16.38 8.29
N ALA A 706 -51.74 -15.84 7.09
CA ALA A 706 -52.52 -16.17 5.89
C ALA A 706 -51.80 -15.79 4.57
N GLU A 707 -51.75 -16.77 3.67
CA GLU A 707 -51.86 -16.74 2.19
C GLU A 707 -51.19 -15.67 1.29
N ARG A 708 -50.39 -16.20 0.35
CA ARG A 708 -50.43 -16.00 -1.12
C ARG A 708 -50.69 -14.59 -1.69
N ARG A 709 -49.74 -14.13 -2.51
CA ARG A 709 -49.79 -14.39 -3.95
C ARG A 709 -48.39 -14.47 -4.55
#